data_AF-A0A6A6ENQ2-F1
#
_entry.id   AF-A0A6A6ENQ2-F1
#
_cell.length_a   1.000
_cell.length_b   1.000
_cell.length_c   1.000
_cell.angle_alpha   90.00
_cell.angle_beta   90.00
_cell.angle_gamma   90.00
#
_symmetry.space_group_name_H-M   'P 1'
#
loop_
_entity.id
_entity.type
_entity.pdbx_description
1 polymer ?
#
loop_
_entity_poly.entity_id
_entity_poly.type
_entity_poly.pdbx_seq_one_letter_code
_entity_poly.pdbx_strand_id
1 'polypeptide(L)'
;MRLLELRSHGELSLTKDLIINIPPYAILSHTWGEDDEEVTFKDFAEGSGKSKAGYRKIQFCGKQAARDGLQHFWVDTCCIDKSNNTELSEAINSMFRWYRKAAKCYVYLSDVSAKDYNQVNQFFQWTWEPAFRESRWFTRGWTLQELIAPPSVEFFSLEGKKLGCRKSLEGQIHEITGIPIQVLQGSSLSNFSVKERMSWAGKRETKREEDGAYCLLGIFDIHMPLIYGEGKNNAISRLREEIDRRSKNGVYASVPPGTENVLQLLPYATEAPFNAYGKDDDPICLPDTRTELLEKIKAWAAANDAKHIFWLSGLAGTGKSTIARTVAAKHYKRKCLGASFFFSRGGGDVGHAGKFVTSIAIQLANNVPPVRRYICEAITERRDIATQSLRDQWHQLVLGPLSKLNGNPDPLYILVVDALDECDDENHIRNIVQLFRSLKKARLRVFLTSRPEVPIRHGFRQITDVEHQDFVLHHDIPLSTVEHDISIFLQHNLGLIREERSLDVGWPGEQAIERLVQSANGLFIWAATACRFIREGKQFARKRLATILEGSSTLVISPEKYLDEIYITVLSHSMSNDFTDEEREELYSMLRHILGSITILFSPLSANSLSKLLHATKEDLDQTLEDLHAILDIPKNRDLPLRLHHPSFRDFLLDKERCGDANFWVDKKQAHRTLAASCIQLMSTSLKQDICGVNAPGALVDDVESSRVEQCLPPEVQYACVYWIGHLQKSGAQLSDNDQVHQFIQVHFLHWLQALSWMRKVSEGIHAVASLESIALVSDCPNLYAFIHDMKRFALYGRSAIEQAPLQVYCSALVFAPMMSMVKKQFVDQRSRWIKRLPEVEKDWNALLQTLEGHSRSVRAVAFSPDGKVLASGSGDKTVKLWDAGTGAVLQTLEGHSRSVRAVAFSPDGKVLVSGSGDKTVKLWDAGTGAVLQMLEGHSYKRVNTVALTLSFSEDGTLLQTDREVLHTTSLSPSGVLSRPSPSYAIFVKEQWVRWGVEDMLWLPPEYRPSCTAVYGSVVALGCSSGRLLILEFAFWVP
;
A
#
# COMPACT_ATOMS: atom_id res chain seq x y z
N MET A 1 28.56 13.90 18.12
CA MET A 1 29.13 12.69 18.75
C MET A 1 30.63 12.86 18.79
N ARG A 2 31.26 12.54 19.92
CA ARG A 2 32.72 12.64 20.11
C ARG A 2 33.34 11.26 20.19
N LEU A 3 34.60 11.12 19.76
CA LEU A 3 35.38 9.90 19.82
C LEU A 3 36.70 10.17 20.56
N LEU A 4 37.35 9.13 21.06
CA LEU A 4 38.75 9.16 21.47
C LEU A 4 39.64 8.73 20.30
N GLU A 5 40.79 9.38 20.18
CA GLU A 5 41.86 9.09 19.22
C GLU A 5 43.13 8.70 20.00
N LEU A 6 43.81 7.62 19.59
CA LEU A 6 45.14 7.26 20.11
C LEU A 6 46.23 7.86 19.21
N ARG A 7 46.96 8.86 19.72
CA ARG A 7 48.04 9.51 18.98
C ARG A 7 49.33 8.69 18.99
N SER A 8 50.25 9.02 18.09
CA SER A 8 51.52 8.34 17.84
C SER A 8 52.46 8.15 19.05
N HIS A 9 52.25 8.89 20.15
CA HIS A 9 52.99 8.72 21.42
C HIS A 9 52.20 7.98 22.52
N GLY A 10 51.06 7.36 22.19
CA GLY A 10 50.20 6.65 23.15
C GLY A 10 49.33 7.55 24.01
N GLU A 11 49.27 8.85 23.70
CA GLU A 11 48.38 9.82 24.33
C GLU A 11 46.97 9.76 23.72
N LEU A 12 45.97 9.90 24.58
CA LEU A 12 44.55 9.90 24.21
C LEU A 12 44.04 11.34 24.11
N SER A 13 43.37 11.67 23.02
CA SER A 13 42.68 12.95 22.84
C SER A 13 41.24 12.76 22.39
N LEU A 14 40.34 13.61 22.87
CA LEU A 14 38.94 13.64 22.42
C LEU A 14 38.83 14.43 21.11
N THR A 15 38.03 13.95 20.15
CA THR A 15 37.71 14.68 18.93
C THR A 15 36.77 15.85 19.22
N LYS A 16 36.71 16.81 18.28
CA LYS A 16 35.56 17.72 18.19
C LYS A 16 34.28 16.94 17.87
N ASP A 17 33.12 17.59 18.01
CA ASP A 17 31.85 17.00 17.62
C ASP A 17 31.78 16.66 16.13
N LEU A 18 31.60 15.37 15.88
CA LEU A 18 31.39 14.80 14.55
C LEU A 18 29.88 14.76 14.29
N ILE A 19 29.46 15.43 13.22
CA ILE A 19 28.06 15.57 12.77
C ILE A 19 27.84 14.81 11.45
N ILE A 20 28.82 14.87 10.54
CA ILE A 20 28.83 14.19 9.22
C ILE A 20 30.22 13.54 9.06
N ASN A 21 30.31 12.39 8.39
CA ASN A 21 31.55 11.62 8.15
C ASN A 21 32.28 11.16 9.43
N ILE A 22 31.61 10.35 10.25
CA ILE A 22 32.23 9.68 11.41
C ILE A 22 33.22 8.61 10.90
N PRO A 23 34.50 8.62 11.31
CA PRO A 23 35.49 7.63 10.88
C PRO A 23 35.22 6.25 11.52
N PRO A 24 35.74 5.13 10.99
CA PRO A 24 35.61 3.83 11.64
C PRO A 24 36.15 3.83 13.08
N TYR A 25 35.34 3.32 14.02
CA TYR A 25 35.67 3.31 15.45
C TYR A 25 35.33 1.98 16.13
N ALA A 26 36.05 1.69 17.21
CA ALA A 26 35.71 0.62 18.16
C ALA A 26 34.92 1.15 19.37
N ILE A 27 34.35 0.26 20.18
CA ILE A 27 33.73 0.59 21.47
C ILE A 27 34.44 -0.16 22.59
N LEU A 28 34.66 0.50 23.73
CA LEU A 28 34.91 -0.19 24.99
C LEU A 28 33.59 -0.45 25.70
N SER A 29 33.29 -1.72 25.96
CA SER A 29 32.19 -2.14 26.83
C SER A 29 32.78 -2.79 28.08
N HIS A 30 32.35 -2.37 29.27
CA HIS A 30 32.97 -2.86 30.52
C HIS A 30 32.15 -2.52 31.76
N THR A 31 32.68 -2.89 32.93
CA THR A 31 32.19 -2.48 34.24
C THR A 31 33.20 -1.54 34.95
N TRP A 32 32.65 -0.56 35.69
CA TRP A 32 33.39 0.23 36.68
C TRP A 32 33.33 -0.48 38.04
N GLY A 33 34.39 -0.35 38.83
CA GLY A 33 34.41 -0.70 40.25
C GLY A 33 33.71 0.37 41.08
N GLU A 34 34.47 1.01 41.98
CA GLU A 34 33.99 2.15 42.77
C GLU A 34 33.87 3.43 41.91
N ASP A 35 33.04 4.38 42.34
CA ASP A 35 32.70 5.58 41.55
C ASP A 35 33.91 6.54 41.32
N ASP A 36 35.02 6.35 42.05
CA ASP A 36 36.29 7.07 41.85
C ASP A 36 37.15 6.48 40.71
N GLU A 37 36.89 5.24 40.27
CA GLU A 37 37.50 4.65 39.08
C GLU A 37 37.00 5.30 37.77
N GLU A 38 35.75 5.75 37.72
CA GLU A 38 35.09 6.19 36.47
C GLU A 38 35.77 7.44 35.89
N VAL A 39 36.30 7.32 34.67
CA VAL A 39 36.88 8.45 33.94
C VAL A 39 35.79 9.13 33.12
N THR A 40 35.41 10.33 33.54
CA THR A 40 34.31 11.10 32.95
C THR A 40 34.79 12.03 31.83
N PHE A 41 33.85 12.63 31.09
CA PHE A 41 34.16 13.66 30.09
C PHE A 41 34.92 14.84 30.71
N LYS A 42 34.53 15.26 31.92
CA LYS A 42 35.21 16.32 32.67
C LYS A 42 36.67 15.98 32.95
N ASP A 43 36.95 14.74 33.35
CA ASP A 43 38.32 14.29 33.62
C ASP A 43 39.23 14.29 32.37
N PHE A 44 38.64 14.13 31.18
CA PHE A 44 39.35 14.27 29.91
C PHE A 44 39.50 15.73 29.48
N ALA A 45 38.50 16.57 29.71
CA ALA A 45 38.55 18.00 29.41
C ALA A 45 39.56 18.75 30.31
N GLU A 46 39.69 18.35 31.57
CA GLU A 46 40.61 18.94 32.55
C GLU A 46 41.97 18.22 32.62
N GLY A 47 42.14 17.09 31.92
CA GLY A 47 43.37 16.29 31.88
C GLY A 47 43.66 15.48 33.15
N SER A 48 42.79 15.52 34.15
CA SER A 48 42.91 14.81 35.43
C SER A 48 42.71 13.30 35.32
N GLY A 49 42.06 12.80 34.26
CA GLY A 49 41.70 11.39 34.11
C GLY A 49 42.85 10.39 34.16
N LYS A 50 44.10 10.83 33.91
CA LYS A 50 45.30 9.98 33.94
C LYS A 50 45.61 9.39 35.32
N SER A 51 45.12 9.98 36.42
CA SER A 51 45.34 9.49 37.79
C SER A 51 44.32 8.44 38.25
N LYS A 52 43.18 8.30 37.56
CA LYS A 52 42.12 7.34 37.91
C LYS A 52 42.49 5.93 37.49
N ALA A 53 42.22 4.95 38.36
CA ALA A 53 42.49 3.53 38.11
C ALA A 53 41.85 3.02 36.80
N GLY A 54 40.67 3.56 36.49
CA GLY A 54 39.90 3.29 35.28
C GLY A 54 40.58 3.61 33.94
N TYR A 55 41.53 4.55 33.92
CA TYR A 55 42.20 5.01 32.69
C TYR A 55 42.90 3.87 31.94
N ARG A 56 43.34 2.83 32.65
CA ARG A 56 43.94 1.62 32.07
C ARG A 56 42.98 0.86 31.14
N LYS A 57 41.68 0.83 31.44
CA LYS A 57 40.64 0.18 30.60
C LYS A 57 40.49 0.90 29.26
N ILE A 58 40.55 2.23 29.30
CA ILE A 58 40.49 3.11 28.11
C ILE A 58 41.77 2.97 27.27
N GLN A 59 42.95 2.93 27.91
CA GLN A 59 44.22 2.64 27.23
C GLN A 59 44.25 1.24 26.59
N PHE A 60 43.65 0.23 27.23
CA PHE A 60 43.49 -1.09 26.63
C PHE A 60 42.66 -1.02 25.34
N CYS A 61 41.51 -0.34 25.36
CA CYS A 61 40.68 -0.15 24.17
C CYS A 61 41.44 0.50 23.02
N GLY A 62 42.11 1.64 23.27
CA GLY A 62 42.89 2.34 22.23
C GLY A 62 44.02 1.47 21.65
N LYS A 63 44.74 0.72 22.48
CA LYS A 63 45.79 -0.22 22.02
C LYS A 63 45.21 -1.38 21.19
N GLN A 64 44.03 -1.88 21.56
CA GLN A 64 43.39 -2.98 20.83
C GLN A 64 42.76 -2.50 19.51
N ALA A 65 42.15 -1.31 19.50
CA ALA A 65 41.69 -0.62 18.29
C ALA A 65 42.85 -0.45 17.30
N ALA A 66 44.00 0.08 17.75
CA ALA A 66 45.17 0.29 16.91
C ALA A 66 45.72 -1.02 16.30
N ARG A 67 45.70 -2.14 17.04
CA ARG A 67 46.07 -3.47 16.52
C ARG A 67 45.13 -3.96 15.41
N ASP A 68 43.85 -3.61 15.52
CA ASP A 68 42.81 -3.93 14.53
C ASP A 68 42.71 -2.88 13.40
N GLY A 69 43.66 -1.94 13.31
CA GLY A 69 43.69 -0.90 12.27
C GLY A 69 42.75 0.30 12.49
N LEU A 70 42.16 0.42 13.68
CA LEU A 70 41.23 1.50 14.04
C LEU A 70 41.95 2.58 14.85
N GLN A 71 41.95 3.82 14.35
CA GLN A 71 42.55 4.97 15.04
C GLN A 71 41.63 5.58 16.12
N HIS A 72 40.32 5.35 15.99
CA HIS A 72 39.30 5.95 16.84
C HIS A 72 38.54 4.90 17.66
N PHE A 73 38.06 5.28 18.83
CA PHE A 73 37.19 4.46 19.65
C PHE A 73 36.27 5.31 20.53
N TRP A 74 35.26 4.68 21.12
CA TRP A 74 34.22 5.34 21.92
C TRP A 74 34.03 4.67 23.28
N VAL A 75 33.81 5.48 24.30
CA VAL A 75 33.49 5.08 25.67
C VAL A 75 32.43 6.04 26.22
N ASP A 76 31.31 5.52 26.73
CA ASP A 76 30.15 6.32 27.13
C ASP A 76 30.50 7.41 28.15
N THR A 77 31.36 7.08 29.11
CA THR A 77 31.66 7.91 30.28
C THR A 77 32.42 9.18 29.95
N CYS A 78 33.27 9.15 28.92
CA CYS A 78 34.13 10.27 28.55
C CYS A 78 33.86 10.85 27.16
N CYS A 79 33.08 10.19 26.30
CA CYS A 79 32.61 10.78 25.05
C CYS A 79 31.28 11.56 25.20
N ILE A 80 30.52 11.35 26.29
CA ILE A 80 29.27 12.06 26.60
C ILE A 80 29.47 13.00 27.79
N ASP A 81 29.05 14.26 27.68
CA ASP A 81 28.93 15.16 28.83
C ASP A 81 27.65 14.82 29.62
N LYS A 82 27.78 13.91 30.59
CA LYS A 82 26.69 13.49 31.48
C LYS A 82 26.12 14.65 32.35
N SER A 83 26.78 15.82 32.41
CA SER A 83 26.25 17.00 33.11
C SER A 83 25.26 17.82 32.26
N ASN A 84 25.31 17.66 30.93
CA ASN A 84 24.37 18.26 30.00
C ASN A 84 23.17 17.32 29.78
N ASN A 85 22.04 17.63 30.42
CA ASN A 85 20.82 16.82 30.32
C ASN A 85 20.31 16.62 28.87
N THR A 86 20.52 17.60 27.99
CA THR A 86 20.13 17.47 26.57
C THR A 86 21.06 16.49 25.86
N GLU A 87 22.37 16.62 26.02
CA GLU A 87 23.35 15.69 25.42
C GLU A 87 23.16 14.27 25.96
N LEU A 88 22.96 14.12 27.28
CA LEU A 88 22.71 12.82 27.91
C LEU A 88 21.44 12.15 27.36
N SER A 89 20.35 12.91 27.20
CA SER A 89 19.08 12.40 26.66
C SER A 89 19.20 12.02 25.19
N GLU A 90 19.85 12.84 24.36
CA GLU A 90 20.12 12.54 22.94
C GLU A 90 21.06 11.34 22.79
N ALA A 91 22.10 11.24 23.61
CA ALA A 91 23.04 10.13 23.61
C ALA A 91 22.35 8.82 23.96
N ILE A 92 21.57 8.76 25.05
CA ILE A 92 20.81 7.56 25.43
C ILE A 92 19.81 7.13 24.35
N ASN A 93 19.06 8.07 23.77
CA ASN A 93 18.09 7.76 22.71
C ASN A 93 18.74 7.38 21.36
N SER A 94 20.04 7.63 21.16
CA SER A 94 20.77 7.30 19.93
C SER A 94 21.86 6.24 20.10
N MET A 95 22.14 5.79 21.33
CA MET A 95 23.26 4.92 21.71
C MET A 95 23.32 3.62 20.89
N PHE A 96 22.18 2.94 20.71
CA PHE A 96 22.10 1.73 19.89
C PHE A 96 22.53 1.93 18.43
N ARG A 97 22.26 3.10 17.87
CA ARG A 97 22.66 3.46 16.50
C ARG A 97 24.15 3.73 16.41
N TRP A 98 24.78 4.18 17.49
CA TRP A 98 26.24 4.27 17.60
C TRP A 98 26.83 2.85 17.72
N TYR A 99 26.25 1.99 18.56
CA TYR A 99 26.69 0.60 18.71
C TYR A 99 26.61 -0.22 17.41
N ARG A 100 25.53 -0.06 16.64
CA ARG A 100 25.36 -0.70 15.33
C ARG A 100 26.32 -0.18 14.24
N LYS A 101 26.88 1.02 14.41
CA LYS A 101 27.82 1.65 13.45
C LYS A 101 29.30 1.41 13.78
N ALA A 102 29.62 0.91 14.96
CA ALA A 102 30.99 0.59 15.33
C ALA A 102 31.52 -0.63 14.55
N ALA A 103 32.82 -0.62 14.24
CA ALA A 103 33.47 -1.73 13.55
C ALA A 103 33.67 -2.95 14.47
N LYS A 104 33.95 -2.70 15.76
CA LYS A 104 34.13 -3.71 16.81
C LYS A 104 33.69 -3.20 18.18
N CYS A 105 33.23 -4.10 19.03
CA CYS A 105 33.04 -3.88 20.46
C CYS A 105 34.02 -4.78 21.24
N TYR A 106 34.83 -4.18 22.12
CA TYR A 106 35.73 -4.88 23.01
C TYR A 106 35.13 -4.91 24.41
N VAL A 107 34.70 -6.10 24.84
CA VAL A 107 34.16 -6.34 26.17
C VAL A 107 35.31 -6.66 27.12
N TYR A 108 35.59 -5.77 28.07
CA TYR A 108 36.67 -5.92 29.04
C TYR A 108 36.12 -6.35 30.41
N LEU A 109 36.24 -7.64 30.71
CA LEU A 109 35.71 -8.28 31.91
C LEU A 109 36.71 -8.15 33.06
N SER A 110 36.48 -7.17 33.94
CA SER A 110 37.38 -6.87 35.07
C SER A 110 37.31 -7.90 36.21
N ASP A 111 36.31 -8.80 36.17
CA ASP A 111 36.08 -9.88 37.14
C ASP A 111 36.44 -11.28 36.60
N VAL A 112 37.04 -11.39 35.40
CA VAL A 112 37.45 -12.66 34.80
C VAL A 112 38.96 -12.72 34.60
N SER A 113 39.64 -13.63 35.32
CA SER A 113 41.06 -13.95 35.15
C SER A 113 41.25 -14.98 34.04
N ALA A 114 42.24 -14.77 33.16
CA ALA A 114 42.71 -15.77 32.20
C ALA A 114 44.08 -16.36 32.61
N LYS A 115 44.33 -16.44 33.92
CA LYS A 115 45.54 -17.02 34.54
C LYS A 115 45.26 -18.17 35.50
N ASP A 116 44.01 -18.38 35.90
CA ASP A 116 43.64 -19.41 36.86
C ASP A 116 43.72 -20.78 36.16
N TYR A 117 44.26 -21.81 36.82
CA TYR A 117 44.40 -23.17 36.26
C TYR A 117 44.03 -24.19 37.33
N ASN A 118 43.14 -25.14 36.99
CA ASN A 118 42.80 -26.30 37.82
C ASN A 118 43.18 -27.56 37.06
N GLN A 119 44.07 -28.37 37.62
CA GLN A 119 44.29 -29.74 37.17
C GLN A 119 43.23 -30.65 37.77
N VAL A 120 42.26 -31.07 36.95
CA VAL A 120 41.39 -32.20 37.26
C VAL A 120 41.35 -33.13 36.05
N ASN A 121 41.87 -34.34 36.22
CA ASN A 121 41.72 -35.50 35.32
C ASN A 121 41.97 -35.29 33.82
N GLN A 122 43.25 -35.13 33.44
CA GLN A 122 43.81 -35.32 32.06
C GLN A 122 43.19 -34.51 30.90
N PHE A 123 42.17 -33.68 31.13
CA PHE A 123 41.64 -32.71 30.18
C PHE A 123 41.89 -31.29 30.68
N PHE A 124 42.45 -30.41 29.84
CA PHE A 124 42.53 -28.99 30.12
C PHE A 124 41.14 -28.35 29.96
N GLN A 125 40.38 -28.27 31.06
CA GLN A 125 39.14 -27.49 31.09
C GLN A 125 39.41 -25.99 31.15
N TRP A 126 38.47 -25.21 30.62
CA TRP A 126 38.56 -23.76 30.50
C TRP A 126 38.14 -23.12 31.84
N THR A 127 39.13 -22.95 32.72
CA THR A 127 38.98 -22.44 34.10
C THR A 127 38.33 -21.08 34.25
N TRP A 128 38.41 -20.23 33.22
CA TRP A 128 37.79 -18.91 33.24
C TRP A 128 36.27 -18.96 32.96
N GLU A 129 35.75 -20.06 32.41
CA GLU A 129 34.33 -20.14 32.01
C GLU A 129 33.35 -19.96 33.18
N PRO A 130 33.56 -20.54 34.38
CA PRO A 130 32.73 -20.23 35.55
C PRO A 130 32.73 -18.73 35.90
N ALA A 131 33.90 -18.10 35.99
CA ALA A 131 34.01 -16.66 36.28
C ALA A 131 33.36 -15.79 35.18
N PHE A 132 33.42 -16.21 33.91
CA PHE A 132 32.73 -15.55 32.81
C PHE A 132 31.20 -15.68 32.92
N ARG A 133 30.70 -16.85 33.32
CA ARG A 133 29.27 -17.09 33.57
C ARG A 133 28.73 -16.26 34.75
N GLU A 134 29.59 -15.99 35.73
CA GLU A 134 29.29 -15.17 36.92
C GLU A 134 29.62 -13.68 36.74
N SER A 135 30.17 -13.26 35.60
CA SER A 135 30.63 -11.87 35.40
C SER A 135 29.48 -10.87 35.49
N ARG A 136 29.68 -9.82 36.29
CA ARG A 136 28.72 -8.71 36.51
C ARG A 136 28.48 -7.88 35.25
N TRP A 137 29.26 -8.09 34.19
CA TRP A 137 29.02 -7.49 32.90
C TRP A 137 27.68 -7.95 32.29
N PHE A 138 27.30 -9.23 32.47
CA PHE A 138 26.06 -9.77 31.92
C PHE A 138 24.81 -9.28 32.67
N THR A 139 24.93 -8.92 33.94
CA THR A 139 23.80 -8.42 34.75
C THR A 139 23.54 -6.93 34.57
N ARG A 140 24.50 -6.10 34.10
CA ARG A 140 24.22 -4.67 33.87
C ARG A 140 23.19 -4.43 32.76
N GLY A 141 22.29 -3.47 32.95
CA GLY A 141 21.28 -3.08 31.94
C GLY A 141 21.86 -2.64 30.59
N TRP A 142 22.77 -1.67 30.59
CA TRP A 142 23.28 -1.02 29.37
C TRP A 142 24.10 -1.95 28.46
N THR A 143 24.76 -2.98 29.00
CA THR A 143 25.55 -3.96 28.23
C THR A 143 24.69 -4.81 27.29
N LEU A 144 23.35 -4.79 27.44
CA LEU A 144 22.42 -5.46 26.54
C LEU A 144 22.55 -4.94 25.10
N GLN A 145 22.62 -3.61 24.94
CA GLN A 145 22.74 -2.99 23.62
C GLN A 145 24.14 -3.22 23.03
N GLU A 146 25.17 -3.23 23.89
CA GLU A 146 26.58 -3.47 23.53
C GLU A 146 26.86 -4.91 23.10
N LEU A 147 26.06 -5.86 23.63
CA LEU A 147 26.10 -7.27 23.24
C LEU A 147 25.43 -7.54 21.90
N ILE A 148 24.30 -6.87 21.62
CA ILE A 148 23.43 -7.17 20.47
C ILE A 148 23.78 -6.33 19.24
N ALA A 149 23.93 -5.00 19.40
CA ALA A 149 23.96 -4.08 18.26
C ALA A 149 25.24 -4.14 17.40
N PRO A 150 26.46 -4.30 17.94
CA PRO A 150 27.68 -4.32 17.12
C PRO A 150 27.76 -5.57 16.22
N PRO A 151 28.37 -5.46 15.03
CA PRO A 151 28.57 -6.60 14.12
C PRO A 151 29.60 -7.61 14.66
N SER A 152 30.57 -7.13 15.44
CA SER A 152 31.58 -7.95 16.11
C SER A 152 31.72 -7.54 17.57
N VAL A 153 31.67 -8.53 18.47
CA VAL A 153 31.87 -8.38 19.92
C VAL A 153 32.91 -9.40 20.36
N GLU A 154 34.00 -8.93 20.96
CA GLU A 154 35.14 -9.72 21.42
C GLU A 154 35.34 -9.56 22.93
N PHE A 155 35.47 -10.67 23.66
CA PHE A 155 35.58 -10.70 25.12
C PHE A 155 37.03 -10.84 25.56
N PHE A 156 37.43 -10.05 26.55
CA PHE A 156 38.78 -10.02 27.10
C PHE A 156 38.77 -10.10 28.63
N SER A 157 39.76 -10.80 29.18
CA SER A 157 40.01 -10.92 30.63
C SER A 157 40.55 -9.63 31.24
N LEU A 158 40.66 -9.61 32.57
CA LEU A 158 41.36 -8.56 33.34
C LEU A 158 42.80 -8.31 32.85
N GLU A 159 43.50 -9.35 32.37
CA GLU A 159 44.85 -9.21 31.77
C GLU A 159 44.84 -8.66 30.34
N GLY A 160 43.67 -8.46 29.73
CA GLY A 160 43.53 -8.14 28.31
C GLY A 160 43.81 -9.32 27.37
N LYS A 161 43.71 -10.57 27.86
CA LYS A 161 43.74 -11.77 27.00
C LYS A 161 42.36 -12.01 26.39
N LYS A 162 42.30 -12.35 25.10
CA LYS A 162 41.05 -12.68 24.40
C LYS A 162 40.51 -14.03 24.89
N LEU A 163 39.26 -14.03 25.36
CA LEU A 163 38.51 -15.21 25.82
C LEU A 163 37.72 -15.85 24.68
N GLY A 164 37.15 -15.02 23.80
CA GLY A 164 36.35 -15.46 22.65
C GLY A 164 35.65 -14.31 21.93
N CYS A 165 34.69 -14.61 21.07
CA CYS A 165 33.78 -13.65 20.47
C CYS A 165 32.32 -14.10 20.63
N ARG A 166 31.34 -13.21 20.36
CA ARG A 166 29.90 -13.53 20.47
C ARG A 166 29.51 -14.82 19.76
N LYS A 167 30.09 -15.12 18.59
CA LYS A 167 29.83 -16.36 17.83
C LYS A 167 30.48 -17.60 18.46
N SER A 168 31.67 -17.49 19.05
CA SER A 168 32.34 -18.66 19.66
C SER A 168 31.80 -19.01 21.05
N LEU A 169 31.04 -18.10 21.68
CA LEU A 169 30.48 -18.23 23.03
C LEU A 169 28.94 -18.11 23.04
N GLU A 170 28.29 -18.30 21.89
CA GLU A 170 26.85 -18.05 21.74
C GLU A 170 25.98 -18.94 22.65
N GLY A 171 26.40 -20.18 22.91
CA GLY A 171 25.76 -21.09 23.87
C GLY A 171 25.83 -20.57 25.31
N GLN A 172 27.03 -20.24 25.79
CA GLN A 172 27.22 -19.66 27.13
C GLN A 172 26.41 -18.35 27.28
N ILE A 173 26.49 -17.46 26.29
CA ILE A 173 25.80 -16.17 26.33
C ILE A 173 24.27 -16.37 26.33
N HIS A 174 23.74 -17.32 25.56
CA HIS A 174 22.32 -17.68 25.56
C HIS A 174 21.86 -18.17 26.95
N GLU A 175 22.59 -19.10 27.56
CA GLU A 175 22.28 -19.65 28.89
C GLU A 175 22.26 -18.57 29.99
N ILE A 176 23.29 -17.70 30.00
CA ILE A 176 23.39 -16.59 30.96
C ILE A 176 22.23 -15.60 30.75
N THR A 177 22.08 -15.07 29.54
CA THR A 177 21.23 -13.89 29.28
C THR A 177 19.77 -14.20 28.92
N GLY A 178 19.47 -15.41 28.42
CA GLY A 178 18.17 -15.76 27.84
C GLY A 178 17.92 -15.18 26.44
N ILE A 179 18.90 -14.49 25.83
CA ILE A 179 18.79 -13.94 24.47
C ILE A 179 18.90 -15.09 23.45
N PRO A 180 17.96 -15.30 22.52
CA PRO A 180 18.01 -16.40 21.55
C PRO A 180 19.30 -16.40 20.72
N ILE A 181 19.86 -17.58 20.45
CA ILE A 181 21.10 -17.74 19.66
C ILE A 181 20.97 -17.05 18.29
N GLN A 182 19.79 -17.09 17.67
CA GLN A 182 19.48 -16.42 16.42
C GLN A 182 19.74 -14.90 16.46
N VAL A 183 19.51 -14.24 17.60
CA VAL A 183 19.81 -12.81 17.82
C VAL A 183 21.32 -12.60 17.92
N LEU A 184 22.04 -13.47 18.64
CA LEU A 184 23.50 -13.41 18.78
C LEU A 184 24.22 -13.64 17.44
N GLN A 185 23.59 -14.39 16.53
CA GLN A 185 24.03 -14.61 15.15
C GLN A 185 23.65 -13.47 14.20
N GLY A 186 22.89 -12.47 14.64
CA GLY A 186 22.57 -11.26 13.87
C GLY A 186 21.21 -11.27 13.15
N SER A 187 20.27 -12.13 13.53
CA SER A 187 18.90 -12.10 13.00
C SER A 187 18.21 -10.77 13.30
N SER A 188 17.32 -10.32 12.40
CA SER A 188 16.60 -9.07 12.60
C SER A 188 15.76 -9.09 13.88
N LEU A 189 15.89 -8.04 14.70
CA LEU A 189 15.13 -7.89 15.95
C LEU A 189 13.62 -7.80 15.73
N SER A 190 13.18 -7.45 14.50
CA SER A 190 11.77 -7.49 14.11
C SER A 190 11.14 -8.89 14.19
N ASN A 191 11.95 -9.94 14.06
CA ASN A 191 11.47 -11.33 14.00
C ASN A 191 11.08 -11.88 15.38
N PHE A 192 11.30 -11.11 16.44
CA PHE A 192 10.98 -11.47 17.82
C PHE A 192 9.87 -10.57 18.35
N SER A 193 8.90 -11.18 19.02
CA SER A 193 7.74 -10.48 19.54
C SER A 193 8.14 -9.40 20.56
N VAL A 194 7.25 -8.41 20.75
CA VAL A 194 7.44 -7.36 21.77
C VAL A 194 7.64 -7.97 23.16
N LYS A 195 6.92 -9.06 23.47
CA LYS A 195 7.00 -9.77 24.75
C LYS A 195 8.37 -10.45 24.95
N GLU A 196 8.92 -11.06 23.92
CA GLU A 196 10.27 -11.66 23.97
C GLU A 196 11.35 -10.59 24.12
N ARG A 197 11.31 -9.53 23.30
CA ARG A 197 12.31 -8.45 23.38
C ARG A 197 12.28 -7.71 24.72
N MET A 198 11.10 -7.54 25.31
CA MET A 198 10.93 -7.02 26.68
C MET A 198 11.58 -7.92 27.74
N SER A 199 11.59 -9.24 27.57
CA SER A 199 12.11 -10.16 28.59
C SER A 199 13.63 -10.14 28.71
N TRP A 200 14.35 -9.66 27.70
CA TRP A 200 15.83 -9.63 27.68
C TRP A 200 16.46 -8.64 28.70
N ALA A 201 15.67 -7.70 29.23
CA ALA A 201 16.04 -6.87 30.38
C ALA A 201 15.72 -7.52 31.74
N GLY A 202 14.99 -8.64 31.77
CA GLY A 202 14.43 -9.22 32.99
C GLY A 202 15.46 -9.72 34.01
N LYS A 203 16.61 -10.22 33.54
CA LYS A 203 17.74 -10.65 34.39
C LYS A 203 18.76 -9.52 34.68
N ARG A 204 18.42 -8.25 34.39
CA ARG A 204 19.38 -7.14 34.44
C ARG A 204 19.09 -6.12 35.54
N GLU A 205 20.18 -5.64 36.13
CA GLU A 205 20.27 -4.67 37.21
C GLU A 205 20.77 -3.31 36.68
N THR A 206 20.29 -2.22 37.27
CA THR A 206 20.63 -0.84 36.88
C THR A 206 20.74 0.07 38.10
N LYS A 207 21.65 1.07 38.04
CA LYS A 207 21.89 2.02 39.15
C LYS A 207 20.70 2.97 39.39
N ARG A 208 19.87 3.19 38.36
CA ARG A 208 18.56 3.85 38.43
C ARG A 208 17.50 2.86 37.95
N GLU A 209 16.31 2.87 38.55
CA GLU A 209 15.31 1.84 38.24
C GLU A 209 14.71 2.00 36.83
N GLU A 210 14.58 3.25 36.35
CA GLU A 210 14.05 3.58 35.02
C GLU A 210 14.98 3.15 33.88
N ASP A 211 16.29 3.03 34.13
CA ASP A 211 17.24 2.50 33.15
C ASP A 211 16.91 1.05 32.76
N GLY A 212 16.12 0.32 33.57
CA GLY A 212 15.57 -0.99 33.21
C GLY A 212 14.55 -0.94 32.07
N ALA A 213 13.96 0.23 31.78
CA ALA A 213 13.22 0.51 30.55
C ALA A 213 14.14 1.16 29.50
N TYR A 214 14.98 2.13 29.90
CA TYR A 214 15.79 2.87 28.93
C TYR A 214 16.86 2.03 28.23
N CYS A 215 17.33 0.94 28.84
CA CYS A 215 18.22 -0.02 28.19
C CYS A 215 17.55 -0.79 27.03
N LEU A 216 16.22 -0.80 26.93
CA LEU A 216 15.47 -1.42 25.83
C LEU A 216 15.20 -0.47 24.65
N LEU A 217 15.41 0.85 24.81
CA LEU A 217 15.07 1.85 23.78
C LEU A 217 15.62 1.48 22.41
N GLY A 218 16.91 1.18 22.33
CA GLY A 218 17.58 0.74 21.11
C GLY A 218 16.99 -0.49 20.42
N ILE A 219 16.50 -1.46 21.20
CA ILE A 219 15.98 -2.76 20.74
C ILE A 219 14.59 -2.62 20.09
N PHE A 220 13.91 -1.51 20.41
CA PHE A 220 12.68 -1.06 19.76
C PHE A 220 12.90 0.21 18.89
N ASP A 221 14.17 0.67 18.78
CA ASP A 221 14.62 1.99 18.28
C ASP A 221 13.74 3.17 18.76
N ILE A 222 13.25 3.09 19.99
CA ILE A 222 12.37 4.09 20.58
C ILE A 222 13.16 5.32 21.01
N HIS A 223 12.58 6.48 20.67
CA HIS A 223 13.00 7.77 21.18
C HIS A 223 11.92 8.31 22.12
N MET A 224 12.24 8.48 23.40
CA MET A 224 11.33 9.07 24.40
C MET A 224 12.08 9.95 25.40
N PRO A 225 11.43 10.99 25.99
CA PRO A 225 12.05 11.81 27.01
C PRO A 225 12.37 10.99 28.27
N LEU A 226 13.58 11.14 28.79
CA LEU A 226 14.00 10.51 30.05
C LEU A 226 13.41 11.29 31.23
N ILE A 227 12.62 10.61 32.07
CA ILE A 227 12.03 11.16 33.28
C ILE A 227 12.54 10.34 34.46
N TYR A 228 13.64 10.78 35.07
CA TYR A 228 14.18 10.14 36.26
C TYR A 228 13.38 10.56 37.50
N GLY A 229 12.98 9.59 38.32
CA GLY A 229 12.04 9.75 39.43
C GLY A 229 10.61 9.29 39.10
N GLU A 230 10.33 8.79 37.88
CA GLU A 230 9.02 8.22 37.56
C GLU A 230 8.86 6.76 38.05
N GLY A 231 9.96 6.06 38.33
CA GLY A 231 9.97 4.66 38.75
C GLY A 231 9.81 3.67 37.60
N LYS A 232 10.42 2.48 37.75
CA LYS A 232 10.56 1.47 36.68
C LYS A 232 9.25 1.10 35.98
N ASN A 233 8.16 0.93 36.73
CA ASN A 233 6.88 0.49 36.16
C ASN A 233 6.25 1.55 35.24
N ASN A 234 6.38 2.84 35.57
CA ASN A 234 5.85 3.93 34.75
C ASN A 234 6.70 4.12 33.49
N ALA A 235 8.04 4.04 33.62
CA ALA A 235 8.95 4.04 32.47
C ALA A 235 8.68 2.85 31.52
N ILE A 236 8.40 1.64 32.06
CA ILE A 236 7.97 0.47 31.26
C ILE A 236 6.59 0.68 30.63
N SER A 237 5.62 1.31 31.31
CA SER A 237 4.29 1.61 30.73
C SER A 237 4.43 2.58 29.56
N ARG A 238 5.13 3.70 29.75
CA ARG A 238 5.45 4.67 28.68
C ARG A 238 6.20 4.02 27.53
N LEU A 239 7.15 3.12 27.80
CA LEU A 239 7.83 2.35 26.76
C LEU A 239 6.85 1.44 25.99
N ARG A 240 5.92 0.76 26.67
CA ARG A 240 4.90 -0.07 26.01
C ARG A 240 3.90 0.75 25.20
N GLU A 241 3.40 1.86 25.75
CA GLU A 241 2.55 2.81 25.05
C GLU A 241 3.24 3.37 23.81
N GLU A 242 4.55 3.62 23.88
CA GLU A 242 5.38 4.07 22.75
C GLU A 242 5.65 2.95 21.73
N ILE A 243 5.81 1.69 22.18
CA ILE A 243 5.85 0.52 21.28
C ILE A 243 4.50 0.36 20.58
N ASP A 244 3.39 0.37 21.30
CA ASP A 244 2.05 0.19 20.74
C ASP A 244 1.69 1.36 19.81
N ARG A 245 2.09 2.58 20.16
CA ARG A 245 2.01 3.77 19.29
C ARG A 245 2.82 3.58 18.01
N ARG A 246 3.96 2.88 18.04
CA ARG A 246 4.80 2.61 16.85
C ARG A 246 4.39 1.37 16.05
N SER A 247 3.90 0.32 16.69
CA SER A 247 3.28 -0.84 16.03
C SER A 247 2.05 -0.40 15.23
N LYS A 248 1.35 0.64 15.68
CA LYS A 248 0.27 1.33 14.94
C LYS A 248 0.75 2.36 13.90
N ASN A 249 2.05 2.61 13.75
CA ASN A 249 2.62 3.74 12.97
C ASN A 249 4.06 3.49 12.43
N GLY A 250 4.38 2.29 11.91
CA GLY A 250 5.75 1.80 11.62
C GLY A 250 6.77 2.83 11.06
N VAL A 251 8.00 2.86 11.61
CA VAL A 251 8.87 4.05 11.65
C VAL A 251 10.28 3.81 11.08
N TYR A 252 10.85 4.79 10.35
CA TYR A 252 12.12 5.48 10.69
C TYR A 252 12.21 6.89 10.09
N ALA A 253 12.85 7.81 10.82
CA ALA A 253 12.59 9.25 10.72
C ALA A 253 13.85 10.10 10.53
N SER A 254 13.72 11.19 9.75
CA SER A 254 14.55 12.41 9.88
C SER A 254 13.88 13.67 9.27
N VAL A 255 12.58 13.88 9.54
CA VAL A 255 11.79 15.10 9.25
C VAL A 255 10.85 15.35 10.45
N PRO A 256 10.42 16.60 10.80
CA PRO A 256 9.63 16.86 12.01
C PRO A 256 8.37 15.99 12.14
N PRO A 257 8.06 15.50 13.36
CA PRO A 257 7.03 14.47 13.55
C PRO A 257 5.62 15.03 13.31
N GLY A 258 4.90 14.40 12.38
CA GLY A 258 3.53 14.75 12.02
C GLY A 258 3.22 14.60 10.53
N THR A 259 4.23 14.49 9.66
CA THR A 259 4.02 14.53 8.20
C THR A 259 4.26 13.21 7.47
N GLU A 260 5.23 12.38 7.86
CA GLU A 260 5.59 11.18 7.07
C GLU A 260 4.58 10.04 7.13
N ASN A 261 4.05 9.69 8.30
CA ASN A 261 2.98 8.67 8.42
C ASN A 261 1.67 9.10 7.73
N VAL A 262 1.48 10.40 7.52
CA VAL A 262 0.26 10.93 6.90
C VAL A 262 0.28 10.69 5.38
N LEU A 263 1.44 10.69 4.74
CA LEU A 263 1.55 10.34 3.31
C LEU A 263 1.19 8.88 3.02
N GLN A 264 1.35 7.97 3.99
CA GLN A 264 0.97 6.55 3.84
C GLN A 264 -0.55 6.34 3.82
N LEU A 265 -1.35 7.32 4.27
CA LEU A 265 -2.82 7.28 4.16
C LEU A 265 -3.31 7.47 2.72
N LEU A 266 -2.45 7.94 1.81
CA LEU A 266 -2.79 8.09 0.40
C LEU A 266 -2.45 6.79 -0.37
N PRO A 267 -3.43 6.12 -1.00
CA PRO A 267 -3.17 5.01 -1.90
C PRO A 267 -2.46 5.56 -3.15
N TYR A 268 -1.33 4.99 -3.52
CA TYR A 268 -0.57 5.40 -4.70
C TYR A 268 -0.22 4.20 -5.58
N ALA A 269 0.06 4.48 -6.84
CA ALA A 269 0.51 3.52 -7.83
C ALA A 269 2.04 3.44 -7.77
N THR A 270 2.59 2.30 -7.32
CA THR A 270 4.04 2.10 -7.19
C THR A 270 4.78 2.19 -8.52
N GLU A 271 4.12 1.77 -9.60
CA GLU A 271 4.65 1.77 -10.97
C GLU A 271 4.44 3.11 -11.72
N ALA A 272 3.82 4.13 -11.10
CA ALA A 272 3.58 5.41 -11.75
C ALA A 272 4.84 6.26 -12.03
N PRO A 273 5.84 6.35 -11.13
CA PRO A 273 7.06 7.12 -11.38
C PRO A 273 7.84 6.61 -12.58
N PHE A 274 8.60 7.48 -13.25
CA PHE A 274 9.48 7.07 -14.34
C PHE A 274 10.55 6.07 -13.86
N ASN A 275 11.12 6.30 -12.67
CA ASN A 275 12.14 5.49 -12.02
C ASN A 275 11.55 4.51 -10.99
N ALA A 276 10.41 3.90 -11.31
CA ALA A 276 9.94 2.72 -10.57
C ALA A 276 10.86 1.53 -10.88
N TYR A 277 11.09 0.65 -9.90
CA TYR A 277 12.00 -0.49 -10.04
C TYR A 277 11.66 -1.40 -11.23
N GLY A 278 10.36 -1.64 -11.48
CA GLY A 278 9.87 -2.38 -12.65
C GLY A 278 9.99 -1.65 -14.00
N LYS A 279 10.69 -0.50 -14.03
CA LYS A 279 10.92 0.40 -15.18
C LYS A 279 12.37 0.93 -15.24
N ASP A 280 13.30 0.39 -14.45
CA ASP A 280 14.70 0.85 -14.41
C ASP A 280 15.45 0.58 -15.73
N ASP A 281 15.09 -0.50 -16.45
CA ASP A 281 15.67 -0.87 -17.75
C ASP A 281 14.99 -0.16 -18.96
N ASP A 282 13.95 0.65 -18.75
CA ASP A 282 13.23 1.30 -19.84
C ASP A 282 14.08 2.42 -20.51
N PRO A 283 14.16 2.45 -21.86
CA PRO A 283 15.10 3.31 -22.56
C PRO A 283 14.73 4.80 -22.53
N ILE A 284 15.76 5.64 -22.39
CA ILE A 284 15.74 7.08 -22.74
C ILE A 284 16.19 7.28 -24.19
N CYS A 285 16.00 8.48 -24.74
CA CYS A 285 16.54 8.88 -26.03
C CYS A 285 18.07 8.74 -25.99
N LEU A 286 18.63 8.10 -27.03
CA LEU A 286 20.06 7.96 -27.20
C LEU A 286 20.72 9.34 -27.42
N PRO A 287 22.04 9.46 -27.16
CA PRO A 287 22.82 10.61 -27.61
C PRO A 287 22.52 10.95 -29.08
N ASP A 288 22.51 12.24 -29.37
CA ASP A 288 22.29 12.81 -30.71
C ASP A 288 20.93 12.49 -31.39
N THR A 289 20.04 11.73 -30.74
CA THR A 289 18.66 11.53 -31.22
C THR A 289 17.67 12.56 -30.66
N ARG A 290 16.65 12.96 -31.44
CA ARG A 290 15.56 13.88 -31.02
C ARG A 290 16.05 15.23 -30.46
N THR A 291 17.25 15.66 -30.83
CA THR A 291 17.98 16.79 -30.22
C THR A 291 17.20 18.10 -30.26
N GLU A 292 16.72 18.51 -31.44
CA GLU A 292 15.94 19.75 -31.64
C GLU A 292 14.66 19.77 -30.79
N LEU A 293 13.92 18.66 -30.75
CA LEU A 293 12.71 18.53 -29.93
C LEU A 293 13.04 18.63 -28.44
N LEU A 294 14.08 17.93 -27.98
CA LEU A 294 14.49 17.96 -26.57
C LEU A 294 14.98 19.34 -26.14
N GLU A 295 15.63 20.10 -27.03
CA GLU A 295 15.98 21.50 -26.79
C GLU A 295 14.75 22.43 -26.84
N LYS A 296 13.78 22.20 -27.73
CA LYS A 296 12.48 22.92 -27.74
C LYS A 296 11.69 22.69 -26.45
N ILE A 297 11.64 21.46 -25.93
CA ILE A 297 11.01 21.12 -24.65
C ILE A 297 11.77 21.77 -23.48
N LYS A 298 13.12 21.77 -23.51
CA LYS A 298 13.95 22.43 -22.49
C LYS A 298 13.78 23.95 -22.49
N ALA A 299 13.65 24.58 -23.66
CA ALA A 299 13.34 26.00 -23.79
C ALA A 299 11.95 26.33 -23.23
N TRP A 300 10.93 25.54 -23.56
CA TRP A 300 9.60 25.65 -22.97
C TRP A 300 9.60 25.45 -21.44
N ALA A 301 10.34 24.47 -20.93
CA ALA A 301 10.44 24.18 -19.50
C ALA A 301 11.08 25.35 -18.71
N ALA A 302 11.99 26.09 -19.33
CA ALA A 302 12.67 27.24 -18.74
C ALA A 302 11.98 28.59 -19.02
N ALA A 303 10.95 28.62 -19.87
CA ALA A 303 10.23 29.84 -20.22
C ALA A 303 9.42 30.38 -19.01
N ASN A 304 9.20 31.70 -19.00
CA ASN A 304 8.34 32.37 -18.03
C ASN A 304 7.04 32.89 -18.71
N ASP A 305 6.59 32.17 -19.74
CA ASP A 305 5.40 32.45 -20.54
C ASP A 305 4.13 31.80 -19.97
N ALA A 306 2.96 32.12 -20.54
CA ALA A 306 1.67 31.61 -20.08
C ALA A 306 1.37 30.14 -20.47
N LYS A 307 2.25 29.49 -21.24
CA LYS A 307 2.05 28.13 -21.75
C LYS A 307 2.48 27.09 -20.71
N HIS A 308 1.60 26.82 -19.75
CA HIS A 308 1.87 25.88 -18.66
C HIS A 308 1.82 24.40 -19.08
N ILE A 309 1.26 24.08 -20.25
CA ILE A 309 1.13 22.70 -20.74
C ILE A 309 1.86 22.53 -22.08
N PHE A 310 2.65 21.47 -22.23
CA PHE A 310 3.18 21.01 -23.51
C PHE A 310 2.57 19.64 -23.81
N TRP A 311 1.78 19.55 -24.88
CA TRP A 311 1.15 18.31 -25.31
C TRP A 311 1.89 17.73 -26.52
N LEU A 312 2.65 16.66 -26.27
CA LEU A 312 3.33 15.88 -27.31
C LEU A 312 2.41 14.76 -27.80
N SER A 313 1.79 14.96 -28.95
CA SER A 313 0.91 13.96 -29.58
C SER A 313 1.59 13.24 -30.74
N GLY A 314 1.14 12.01 -31.02
CA GLY A 314 1.67 11.23 -32.14
C GLY A 314 1.09 9.83 -32.23
N LEU A 315 1.24 9.20 -33.40
CA LEU A 315 0.81 7.83 -33.65
C LEU A 315 1.49 6.82 -32.70
N ALA A 316 0.96 5.60 -32.67
CA ALA A 316 1.59 4.46 -32.00
C ALA A 316 3.09 4.35 -32.35
N GLY A 317 3.95 4.04 -31.39
CA GLY A 317 5.35 3.70 -31.67
C GLY A 317 6.29 4.82 -32.14
N THR A 318 5.86 6.07 -32.15
CA THR A 318 6.67 7.25 -32.56
C THR A 318 7.74 7.69 -31.54
N GLY A 319 7.84 7.02 -30.39
CA GLY A 319 8.82 7.30 -29.33
C GLY A 319 8.37 8.25 -28.22
N LYS A 320 7.06 8.55 -28.11
CA LYS A 320 6.48 9.45 -27.09
C LYS A 320 6.97 9.16 -25.67
N SER A 321 6.84 7.92 -25.21
CA SER A 321 7.21 7.49 -23.85
C SER A 321 8.70 7.56 -23.57
N THR A 322 9.54 7.25 -24.57
CA THR A 322 11.00 7.43 -24.52
C THR A 322 11.35 8.92 -24.34
N ILE A 323 10.65 9.82 -25.03
CA ILE A 323 10.82 11.27 -24.87
C ILE A 323 10.35 11.72 -23.48
N ALA A 324 9.17 11.29 -23.02
CA ALA A 324 8.66 11.60 -21.68
C ALA A 324 9.62 11.16 -20.57
N ARG A 325 10.15 9.93 -20.65
CA ARG A 325 11.14 9.38 -19.74
C ARG A 325 12.45 10.16 -19.77
N THR A 326 12.89 10.59 -20.95
CA THR A 326 14.07 11.46 -21.12
C THR A 326 13.86 12.83 -20.47
N VAL A 327 12.67 13.42 -20.65
CA VAL A 327 12.29 14.69 -20.01
C VAL A 327 12.24 14.51 -18.49
N ALA A 328 11.62 13.45 -17.97
CA ALA A 328 11.58 13.15 -16.54
C ALA A 328 13.00 12.99 -15.96
N ALA A 329 13.83 12.12 -16.56
CA ALA A 329 15.19 11.86 -16.10
C ALA A 329 16.10 13.10 -16.14
N LYS A 330 16.02 13.93 -17.19
CA LYS A 330 16.79 15.19 -17.29
C LYS A 330 16.39 16.19 -16.21
N HIS A 331 15.11 16.30 -15.86
CA HIS A 331 14.64 17.24 -14.83
C HIS A 331 14.77 16.69 -13.40
N TYR A 332 14.74 15.36 -13.21
CA TYR A 332 15.06 14.71 -11.95
C TYR A 332 16.53 14.94 -11.56
N LYS A 333 17.47 14.74 -12.50
CA LYS A 333 18.90 15.06 -12.31
C LYS A 333 19.14 16.55 -11.97
N ARG A 334 18.25 17.45 -12.41
CA ARG A 334 18.27 18.89 -12.11
C ARG A 334 17.47 19.30 -10.86
N LYS A 335 16.86 18.34 -10.15
CA LYS A 335 16.00 18.56 -8.97
C LYS A 335 14.79 19.50 -9.22
N CYS A 336 14.26 19.50 -10.44
CA CYS A 336 13.05 20.26 -10.82
C CYS A 336 11.91 19.40 -11.38
N LEU A 337 12.08 18.06 -11.46
CA LEU A 337 10.94 17.16 -11.60
C LEU A 337 10.14 17.16 -10.29
N GLY A 338 8.89 17.61 -10.33
CA GLY A 338 7.97 17.53 -9.20
C GLY A 338 7.38 16.13 -9.06
N ALA A 339 6.85 15.58 -10.15
CA ALA A 339 6.29 14.23 -10.20
C ALA A 339 6.26 13.67 -11.62
N SER A 340 6.01 12.37 -11.73
CA SER A 340 5.79 11.66 -12.99
C SER A 340 4.69 10.61 -12.86
N PHE A 341 3.83 10.47 -13.88
CA PHE A 341 2.82 9.42 -13.94
C PHE A 341 2.80 8.82 -15.34
N PHE A 342 3.21 7.56 -15.46
CA PHE A 342 3.23 6.81 -16.72
C PHE A 342 2.05 5.85 -16.74
N PHE A 343 0.99 6.21 -17.47
CA PHE A 343 -0.16 5.33 -17.69
C PHE A 343 0.26 4.07 -18.45
N SER A 344 -0.46 2.97 -18.23
CA SER A 344 -0.29 1.74 -19.00
C SER A 344 -1.61 0.96 -19.03
N ARG A 345 -2.12 0.68 -20.24
CA ARG A 345 -3.49 0.15 -20.42
C ARG A 345 -3.59 -1.28 -19.91
N GLY A 346 -4.46 -1.53 -18.94
CA GLY A 346 -4.50 -2.81 -18.21
C GLY A 346 -3.31 -3.04 -17.26
N GLY A 347 -2.54 -2.00 -16.92
CA GLY A 347 -1.40 -2.04 -15.99
C GLY A 347 -1.76 -2.01 -14.50
N GLY A 348 -2.99 -2.40 -14.13
CA GLY A 348 -3.48 -2.28 -12.76
C GLY A 348 -3.65 -0.82 -12.34
N ASP A 349 -3.03 -0.41 -11.22
CA ASP A 349 -3.14 0.94 -10.64
C ASP A 349 -2.75 2.10 -11.57
N VAL A 350 -1.98 1.84 -12.64
CA VAL A 350 -1.60 2.82 -13.66
C VAL A 350 -2.46 2.76 -14.93
N GLY A 351 -3.43 1.84 -15.01
CA GLY A 351 -4.42 1.75 -16.09
C GLY A 351 -5.63 2.68 -15.87
N HIS A 352 -5.88 3.12 -14.64
CA HIS A 352 -7.00 4.00 -14.31
C HIS A 352 -6.57 5.20 -13.47
N ALA A 353 -7.39 6.24 -13.46
CA ALA A 353 -7.05 7.50 -12.78
C ALA A 353 -7.19 7.46 -11.25
N GLY A 354 -7.67 6.36 -10.64
CA GLY A 354 -8.09 6.31 -9.23
C GLY A 354 -6.98 6.66 -8.23
N LYS A 355 -5.72 6.38 -8.57
CA LYS A 355 -4.53 6.75 -7.78
C LYS A 355 -3.68 7.85 -8.45
N PHE A 356 -4.18 8.51 -9.49
CA PHE A 356 -3.41 9.48 -10.29
C PHE A 356 -2.88 10.63 -9.45
N VAL A 357 -3.77 11.33 -8.75
CA VAL A 357 -3.41 12.56 -8.05
C VAL A 357 -2.70 12.29 -6.72
N THR A 358 -3.11 11.26 -5.99
CA THR A 358 -2.42 10.80 -4.77
C THR A 358 -0.97 10.40 -5.06
N SER A 359 -0.71 9.69 -6.17
CA SER A 359 0.66 9.35 -6.60
C SER A 359 1.50 10.58 -6.96
N ILE A 360 0.89 11.59 -7.58
CA ILE A 360 1.53 12.88 -7.87
C ILE A 360 1.82 13.64 -6.57
N ALA A 361 0.90 13.63 -5.60
CA ALA A 361 1.06 14.28 -4.31
C ALA A 361 2.21 13.68 -3.49
N ILE A 362 2.31 12.35 -3.40
CA ILE A 362 3.43 11.69 -2.70
C ILE A 362 4.76 12.00 -3.39
N GLN A 363 4.81 11.98 -4.73
CA GLN A 363 6.01 12.36 -5.46
C GLN A 363 6.40 13.83 -5.25
N LEU A 364 5.44 14.78 -5.30
CA LEU A 364 5.69 16.19 -4.98
C LEU A 364 6.17 16.36 -3.53
N ALA A 365 5.59 15.64 -2.58
CA ALA A 365 5.99 15.66 -1.19
C ALA A 365 7.43 15.16 -0.97
N ASN A 366 7.89 14.20 -1.78
CA ASN A 366 9.24 13.64 -1.69
C ASN A 366 10.29 14.45 -2.50
N ASN A 367 9.92 14.92 -3.70
CA ASN A 367 10.80 15.67 -4.61
C ASN A 367 10.89 17.16 -4.29
N VAL A 368 9.87 17.72 -3.62
CA VAL A 368 9.76 19.15 -3.28
C VAL A 368 9.56 19.33 -1.77
N PRO A 369 10.64 19.28 -0.96
CA PRO A 369 10.54 19.33 0.50
C PRO A 369 9.73 20.51 1.09
N PRO A 370 9.76 21.74 0.52
CA PRO A 370 8.89 22.83 1.01
C PRO A 370 7.39 22.56 0.87
N VAL A 371 6.98 21.79 -0.14
CA VAL A 371 5.57 21.45 -0.42
C VAL A 371 5.11 20.30 0.48
N ARG A 372 6.03 19.42 0.90
CA ARG A 372 5.78 18.27 1.79
C ARG A 372 4.92 18.63 2.99
N ARG A 373 5.30 19.69 3.72
CA ARG A 373 4.57 20.14 4.92
C ARG A 373 3.11 20.44 4.60
N TYR A 374 2.85 21.17 3.52
CA TYR A 374 1.51 21.60 3.12
C TYR A 374 0.64 20.46 2.58
N ILE A 375 1.24 19.46 1.91
CA ILE A 375 0.54 18.23 1.52
C ILE A 375 0.11 17.45 2.75
N CYS A 376 1.02 17.32 3.73
CA CYS A 376 0.73 16.55 4.94
C CYS A 376 -0.26 17.27 5.86
N GLU A 377 -0.24 18.61 5.91
CA GLU A 377 -1.32 19.42 6.50
C GLU A 377 -2.66 19.10 5.84
N ALA A 378 -2.75 19.14 4.50
CA ALA A 378 -3.99 18.89 3.77
C ALA A 378 -4.59 17.50 4.03
N ILE A 379 -3.75 16.45 4.12
CA ILE A 379 -4.20 15.09 4.45
C ILE A 379 -4.54 14.96 5.96
N THR A 380 -3.86 15.71 6.84
CA THR A 380 -4.19 15.73 8.28
C THR A 380 -5.54 16.41 8.52
N GLU A 381 -5.83 17.48 7.78
CA GLU A 381 -7.12 18.20 7.77
C GLU A 381 -8.24 17.38 7.10
N ARG A 382 -7.91 16.50 6.14
CA ARG A 382 -8.87 15.66 5.40
C ARG A 382 -8.37 14.23 5.26
N ARG A 383 -8.66 13.37 6.25
CA ARG A 383 -8.22 11.96 6.24
C ARG A 383 -8.91 11.10 5.15
N ASP A 384 -10.04 11.55 4.65
CA ASP A 384 -10.82 10.93 3.57
C ASP A 384 -10.43 11.43 2.16
N ILE A 385 -9.42 12.29 2.05
CA ILE A 385 -9.01 12.91 0.77
C ILE A 385 -8.65 11.88 -0.32
N ALA A 386 -8.21 10.68 0.07
CA ALA A 386 -7.94 9.56 -0.81
C ALA A 386 -9.17 9.02 -1.56
N THR A 387 -10.37 9.16 -0.99
CA THR A 387 -11.64 8.68 -1.57
C THR A 387 -12.48 9.80 -2.18
N GLN A 388 -12.04 11.07 -2.07
CA GLN A 388 -12.66 12.23 -2.71
C GLN A 388 -12.37 12.27 -4.22
N SER A 389 -13.08 13.12 -4.97
CA SER A 389 -12.93 13.20 -6.43
C SER A 389 -11.50 13.62 -6.85
N LEU A 390 -11.09 13.23 -8.06
CA LEU A 390 -9.79 13.62 -8.64
C LEU A 390 -9.58 15.14 -8.66
N ARG A 391 -10.66 15.91 -8.76
CA ARG A 391 -10.60 17.37 -8.71
C ARG A 391 -10.14 17.87 -7.36
N ASP A 392 -10.45 17.17 -6.28
CA ASP A 392 -10.28 17.66 -4.91
C ASP A 392 -8.97 17.22 -4.34
N GLN A 393 -8.60 15.98 -4.62
CA GLN A 393 -7.22 15.54 -4.56
C GLN A 393 -6.31 16.56 -5.27
N TRP A 394 -6.68 17.06 -6.46
CA TRP A 394 -5.84 18.00 -7.21
C TRP A 394 -5.77 19.39 -6.57
N HIS A 395 -6.89 19.96 -6.16
CA HIS A 395 -6.89 21.27 -5.52
C HIS A 395 -6.23 21.25 -4.14
N GLN A 396 -6.43 20.20 -3.34
CA GLN A 396 -5.98 20.11 -1.96
C GLN A 396 -4.57 19.50 -1.79
N LEU A 397 -4.17 18.54 -2.63
CA LEU A 397 -2.86 17.88 -2.54
C LEU A 397 -1.82 18.44 -3.54
N VAL A 398 -2.23 19.15 -4.58
CA VAL A 398 -1.30 19.69 -5.60
C VAL A 398 -1.34 21.22 -5.61
N LEU A 399 -2.45 21.84 -6.01
CA LEU A 399 -2.49 23.30 -6.23
C LEU A 399 -2.36 24.11 -4.94
N GLY A 400 -3.14 23.78 -3.91
CA GLY A 400 -3.11 24.44 -2.60
C GLY A 400 -1.70 24.45 -2.00
N PRO A 401 -1.07 23.28 -1.83
CA PRO A 401 0.32 23.16 -1.37
C PRO A 401 1.33 23.95 -2.21
N LEU A 402 1.23 23.94 -3.55
CA LEU A 402 2.11 24.71 -4.44
C LEU A 402 1.88 26.22 -4.36
N SER A 403 0.64 26.68 -4.15
CA SER A 403 0.29 28.11 -4.02
C SER A 403 0.72 28.73 -2.68
N LYS A 404 0.95 27.92 -1.65
CA LYS A 404 1.55 28.34 -0.38
C LYS A 404 3.06 28.64 -0.49
N LEU A 405 3.70 28.40 -1.64
CA LEU A 405 5.12 28.73 -1.91
C LEU A 405 5.31 30.22 -2.24
N ASN A 406 5.33 31.06 -1.20
CA ASN A 406 5.70 32.48 -1.30
C ASN A 406 7.06 32.74 -0.61
N GLY A 407 7.97 33.46 -1.27
CA GLY A 407 9.18 34.01 -0.61
C GLY A 407 10.48 34.05 -1.40
N ASN A 408 10.69 33.20 -2.41
CA ASN A 408 11.96 33.14 -3.17
C ASN A 408 11.76 32.82 -4.67
N PRO A 409 12.77 33.13 -5.52
CA PRO A 409 12.85 32.73 -6.92
C PRO A 409 13.25 31.25 -7.09
N ASP A 410 12.51 30.36 -6.42
CA ASP A 410 12.65 28.91 -6.55
C ASP A 410 12.10 28.40 -7.89
N PRO A 411 12.68 27.32 -8.47
CA PRO A 411 12.43 26.90 -9.84
C PRO A 411 10.98 26.46 -10.11
N LEU A 412 10.55 26.61 -11.37
CA LEU A 412 9.34 25.97 -11.91
C LEU A 412 9.50 24.45 -11.85
N TYR A 413 8.55 23.77 -11.22
CA TYR A 413 8.51 22.31 -11.18
C TYR A 413 7.81 21.75 -12.43
N ILE A 414 8.20 20.54 -12.83
CA ILE A 414 7.58 19.84 -13.95
C ILE A 414 6.85 18.59 -13.46
N LEU A 415 5.62 18.41 -13.91
CA LEU A 415 4.90 17.14 -13.88
C LEU A 415 4.99 16.51 -15.28
N VAL A 416 5.47 15.27 -15.36
CA VAL A 416 5.43 14.46 -16.60
C VAL A 416 4.25 13.51 -16.52
N VAL A 417 3.35 13.54 -17.50
CA VAL A 417 2.27 12.56 -17.66
C VAL A 417 2.44 11.89 -19.01
N ASP A 418 2.66 10.58 -19.02
CA ASP A 418 2.89 9.81 -20.23
C ASP A 418 1.70 8.93 -20.57
N ALA A 419 1.43 8.79 -21.87
CA ALA A 419 0.44 7.88 -22.45
C ALA A 419 -0.99 8.03 -21.89
N LEU A 420 -1.52 9.26 -21.78
CA LEU A 420 -2.86 9.49 -21.20
C LEU A 420 -4.01 8.75 -21.94
N ASP A 421 -3.83 8.42 -23.23
CA ASP A 421 -4.74 7.55 -23.99
C ASP A 421 -4.80 6.10 -23.46
N GLU A 422 -3.83 5.67 -22.68
CA GLU A 422 -3.80 4.34 -22.06
C GLU A 422 -4.65 4.24 -20.78
N CYS A 423 -5.30 5.33 -20.34
CA CYS A 423 -6.26 5.27 -19.25
C CYS A 423 -7.57 4.57 -19.70
N ASP A 424 -8.03 3.56 -18.94
CA ASP A 424 -9.13 2.64 -19.31
C ASP A 424 -10.54 3.27 -19.37
N ASP A 425 -10.70 4.55 -19.02
CA ASP A 425 -11.99 5.27 -18.96
C ASP A 425 -11.88 6.69 -19.54
N GLU A 426 -12.65 6.95 -20.61
CA GLU A 426 -12.70 8.25 -21.28
C GLU A 426 -13.16 9.40 -20.38
N ASN A 427 -13.99 9.15 -19.38
CA ASN A 427 -14.45 10.18 -18.43
C ASN A 427 -13.31 10.59 -17.51
N HIS A 428 -12.50 9.62 -17.06
CA HIS A 428 -11.28 9.89 -16.30
C HIS A 428 -10.27 10.69 -17.13
N ILE A 429 -10.08 10.36 -18.41
CA ILE A 429 -9.26 11.14 -19.35
C ILE A 429 -9.74 12.60 -19.43
N ARG A 430 -11.05 12.81 -19.67
CA ARG A 430 -11.64 14.16 -19.74
C ARG A 430 -11.45 14.93 -18.43
N ASN A 431 -11.65 14.28 -17.29
CA ASN A 431 -11.45 14.87 -15.97
C ASN A 431 -9.99 15.30 -15.76
N ILE A 432 -9.01 14.46 -16.08
CA ILE A 432 -7.57 14.78 -15.97
C ILE A 432 -7.21 16.01 -16.81
N VAL A 433 -7.61 16.07 -18.08
CA VAL A 433 -7.32 17.24 -18.94
C VAL A 433 -7.95 18.52 -18.37
N GLN A 434 -9.14 18.43 -17.77
CA GLN A 434 -9.77 19.57 -17.10
C GLN A 434 -9.00 20.05 -15.85
N LEU A 435 -8.29 19.16 -15.13
CA LEU A 435 -7.47 19.56 -13.98
C LEU A 435 -6.39 20.58 -14.38
N PHE A 436 -5.74 20.37 -15.53
CA PHE A 436 -4.61 21.20 -15.97
C PHE A 436 -5.00 22.66 -16.31
N ARG A 437 -6.29 22.95 -16.53
CA ARG A 437 -6.78 24.34 -16.74
C ARG A 437 -6.54 25.27 -15.55
N SER A 438 -6.35 24.71 -14.36
CA SER A 438 -6.15 25.46 -13.10
C SER A 438 -4.70 25.87 -12.82
N LEU A 439 -3.74 25.48 -13.68
CA LEU A 439 -2.30 25.66 -13.47
C LEU A 439 -1.81 27.11 -13.48
N LYS A 440 -2.58 28.07 -14.03
CA LYS A 440 -2.24 29.51 -14.13
C LYS A 440 -1.81 30.20 -12.82
N LYS A 441 -2.07 29.59 -11.66
CA LYS A 441 -1.70 30.10 -10.32
C LYS A 441 -0.70 29.22 -9.57
N ALA A 442 -0.18 28.16 -10.18
CA ALA A 442 0.70 27.18 -9.55
C ALA A 442 2.11 27.21 -10.16
N ARG A 443 3.14 26.93 -9.34
CA ARG A 443 4.55 26.81 -9.79
C ARG A 443 4.84 25.48 -10.50
N LEU A 444 3.94 25.04 -11.39
CA LEU A 444 3.98 23.72 -12.03
C LEU A 444 3.70 23.84 -13.55
N ARG A 445 4.58 23.26 -14.36
CA ARG A 445 4.37 23.01 -15.80
C ARG A 445 4.07 21.52 -16.02
N VAL A 446 3.23 21.21 -17.01
CA VAL A 446 2.83 19.83 -17.34
C VAL A 446 3.33 19.46 -18.73
N PHE A 447 4.20 18.45 -18.81
CA PHE A 447 4.55 17.80 -20.06
C PHE A 447 3.67 16.55 -20.20
N LEU A 448 2.78 16.54 -21.19
CA LEU A 448 1.83 15.47 -21.44
C LEU A 448 2.16 14.76 -22.75
N THR A 449 2.11 13.43 -22.79
CA THR A 449 2.06 12.68 -24.05
C THR A 449 0.75 11.92 -24.23
N SER A 450 0.30 11.78 -25.47
CA SER A 450 -0.77 10.84 -25.82
C SER A 450 -0.86 10.52 -27.32
N ARG A 451 -1.66 9.52 -27.69
CA ARG A 451 -2.33 9.48 -29.00
C ARG A 451 -3.36 10.63 -29.10
N PRO A 452 -3.65 11.15 -30.30
CA PRO A 452 -4.57 12.26 -30.48
C PRO A 452 -6.04 11.78 -30.54
N GLU A 453 -6.48 11.02 -29.53
CA GLU A 453 -7.82 10.44 -29.44
C GLU A 453 -8.90 11.51 -29.17
N VAL A 454 -10.17 11.18 -29.47
CA VAL A 454 -11.30 12.12 -29.41
C VAL A 454 -11.49 12.77 -28.02
N PRO A 455 -11.45 12.03 -26.89
CA PRO A 455 -11.61 12.63 -25.56
C PRO A 455 -10.52 13.67 -25.24
N ILE A 456 -9.27 13.38 -25.62
CA ILE A 456 -8.11 14.23 -25.38
C ILE A 456 -8.16 15.47 -26.27
N ARG A 457 -8.37 15.30 -27.60
CA ARG A 457 -8.56 16.39 -28.55
C ARG A 457 -9.70 17.33 -28.13
N HIS A 458 -10.81 16.77 -27.66
CA HIS A 458 -11.95 17.56 -27.19
C HIS A 458 -11.61 18.32 -25.90
N GLY A 459 -10.86 17.72 -24.97
CA GLY A 459 -10.37 18.38 -23.77
C GLY A 459 -9.45 19.57 -24.09
N PHE A 460 -8.45 19.38 -24.94
CA PHE A 460 -7.50 20.45 -25.30
C PHE A 460 -8.15 21.59 -26.10
N ARG A 461 -9.12 21.32 -26.97
CA ARG A 461 -9.93 22.37 -27.64
C ARG A 461 -10.72 23.27 -26.68
N GLN A 462 -10.89 22.89 -25.41
CA GLN A 462 -11.50 23.72 -24.37
C GLN A 462 -10.47 24.52 -23.55
N ILE A 463 -9.18 24.31 -23.79
CA ILE A 463 -8.05 25.06 -23.23
C ILE A 463 -7.64 26.10 -24.28
N THR A 464 -7.25 27.30 -23.85
CA THR A 464 -6.87 28.35 -24.82
C THR A 464 -5.45 28.10 -25.37
N ASP A 465 -5.20 28.47 -26.63
CA ASP A 465 -3.87 28.34 -27.29
C ASP A 465 -2.75 29.16 -26.60
N VAL A 466 -3.14 30.04 -25.66
CA VAL A 466 -2.26 30.84 -24.80
C VAL A 466 -1.78 30.02 -23.59
N GLU A 467 -2.53 29.00 -23.17
CA GLU A 467 -2.26 28.16 -21.99
C GLU A 467 -1.46 26.89 -22.31
N HIS A 468 -1.43 26.46 -23.57
CA HIS A 468 -0.80 25.21 -23.98
C HIS A 468 0.03 25.33 -25.27
N GLN A 469 0.89 24.35 -25.50
CA GLN A 469 1.66 24.17 -26.72
C GLN A 469 1.46 22.77 -27.26
N ASP A 470 0.88 22.68 -28.46
CA ASP A 470 0.80 21.43 -29.20
C ASP A 470 2.11 21.14 -29.95
N PHE A 471 2.46 19.85 -29.99
CA PHE A 471 3.51 19.33 -30.87
C PHE A 471 3.10 17.94 -31.37
N VAL A 472 3.07 17.76 -32.69
CA VAL A 472 2.60 16.54 -33.36
C VAL A 472 3.80 15.84 -34.02
N LEU A 473 4.30 14.75 -33.41
CA LEU A 473 5.57 14.11 -33.79
C LEU A 473 5.74 13.74 -35.27
N HIS A 474 4.64 13.41 -35.96
CA HIS A 474 4.63 12.95 -37.36
C HIS A 474 4.29 14.05 -38.37
N HIS A 475 4.14 15.29 -37.90
CA HIS A 475 3.87 16.47 -38.72
C HIS A 475 4.95 17.54 -38.50
N ASP A 476 5.36 17.76 -37.25
CA ASP A 476 6.28 18.83 -36.84
C ASP A 476 7.77 18.43 -36.86
N ILE A 477 8.07 17.18 -37.24
CA ILE A 477 9.46 16.69 -37.44
C ILE A 477 9.55 16.10 -38.86
N PRO A 478 10.51 16.54 -39.70
CA PRO A 478 10.73 15.96 -41.02
C PRO A 478 11.03 14.47 -40.95
N LEU A 479 10.48 13.67 -41.87
CA LEU A 479 10.70 12.22 -41.91
C LEU A 479 12.19 11.87 -41.97
N SER A 480 12.99 12.61 -42.73
CA SER A 480 14.45 12.43 -42.82
C SER A 480 15.18 12.58 -41.47
N THR A 481 14.71 13.46 -40.59
CA THR A 481 15.23 13.59 -39.22
C THR A 481 14.85 12.36 -38.38
N VAL A 482 13.63 11.83 -38.55
CA VAL A 482 13.18 10.61 -37.87
C VAL A 482 13.95 9.38 -38.35
N GLU A 483 14.18 9.26 -39.66
CA GLU A 483 14.98 8.21 -40.29
C GLU A 483 16.44 8.24 -39.81
N HIS A 484 17.02 9.45 -39.67
CA HIS A 484 18.35 9.62 -39.09
C HIS A 484 18.41 9.16 -37.62
N ASP A 485 17.45 9.59 -36.78
CA ASP A 485 17.37 9.16 -35.38
C ASP A 485 17.18 7.61 -35.28
N ILE A 486 16.39 7.00 -36.19
CA ILE A 486 16.19 5.55 -36.27
C ILE A 486 17.48 4.84 -36.72
N SER A 487 18.24 5.41 -37.66
CA SER A 487 19.54 4.88 -38.09
C SER A 487 20.52 4.79 -36.91
N ILE A 488 20.64 5.87 -36.12
CA ILE A 488 21.46 5.88 -34.88
C ILE A 488 20.97 4.80 -33.91
N PHE A 489 19.65 4.68 -33.71
CA PHE A 489 19.07 3.66 -32.83
C PHE A 489 19.38 2.22 -33.28
N LEU A 490 19.25 1.94 -34.58
CA LEU A 490 19.55 0.62 -35.17
C LEU A 490 21.04 0.31 -35.08
N GLN A 491 21.92 1.26 -35.45
CA GLN A 491 23.37 1.11 -35.32
C GLN A 491 23.79 0.79 -33.87
N HIS A 492 23.23 1.50 -32.89
CA HIS A 492 23.50 1.25 -31.48
C HIS A 492 23.04 -0.15 -31.02
N ASN A 493 21.76 -0.49 -31.25
CA ASN A 493 21.20 -1.76 -30.77
C ASN A 493 21.77 -2.99 -31.49
N LEU A 494 21.99 -2.91 -32.81
CA LEU A 494 22.64 -3.96 -33.56
C LEU A 494 24.14 -4.04 -33.22
N GLY A 495 24.79 -2.91 -32.89
CA GLY A 495 26.15 -2.89 -32.32
C GLY A 495 26.26 -3.70 -31.02
N LEU A 496 25.31 -3.53 -30.09
CA LEU A 496 25.24 -4.35 -28.87
C LEU A 496 25.03 -5.84 -29.20
N ILE A 497 24.15 -6.18 -30.13
CA ILE A 497 23.94 -7.58 -30.56
C ILE A 497 25.19 -8.17 -31.21
N ARG A 498 25.95 -7.38 -31.98
CA ARG A 498 27.23 -7.79 -32.57
C ARG A 498 28.23 -8.18 -31.49
N GLU A 499 28.32 -7.39 -30.44
CA GLU A 499 29.21 -7.61 -29.29
C GLU A 499 28.75 -8.79 -28.42
N GLU A 500 27.47 -8.87 -28.09
CA GLU A 500 26.84 -9.98 -27.33
C GLU A 500 26.99 -11.36 -28.03
N ARG A 501 27.11 -11.37 -29.36
CA ARG A 501 27.14 -12.59 -30.20
C ARG A 501 28.48 -12.82 -30.91
N SER A 502 29.51 -12.01 -30.65
CA SER A 502 30.82 -12.07 -31.31
C SER A 502 30.74 -12.13 -32.84
N LEU A 503 29.85 -11.32 -33.43
CA LEU A 503 29.66 -11.25 -34.89
C LEU A 503 30.76 -10.41 -35.55
N ASP A 504 30.88 -10.55 -36.87
CA ASP A 504 31.89 -9.86 -37.67
C ASP A 504 31.82 -8.33 -37.50
N VAL A 505 32.98 -7.66 -37.55
CA VAL A 505 33.10 -6.20 -37.36
C VAL A 505 32.22 -5.42 -38.34
N GLY A 506 32.10 -5.91 -39.59
CA GLY A 506 31.27 -5.32 -40.64
C GLY A 506 29.78 -5.67 -40.57
N TRP A 507 29.33 -6.50 -39.62
CA TRP A 507 27.91 -6.79 -39.41
C TRP A 507 27.21 -5.66 -38.63
N PRO A 508 25.97 -5.25 -38.97
CA PRO A 508 25.11 -5.78 -40.06
C PRO A 508 25.42 -5.21 -41.45
N GLY A 509 26.23 -4.16 -41.56
CA GLY A 509 26.56 -3.45 -42.80
C GLY A 509 25.61 -2.28 -43.10
N GLU A 510 26.12 -1.22 -43.73
CA GLU A 510 25.37 0.03 -43.96
C GLU A 510 24.08 -0.19 -44.77
N GLN A 511 24.15 -0.95 -45.86
CA GLN A 511 22.99 -1.27 -46.69
C GLN A 511 21.88 -2.04 -45.94
N ALA A 512 22.24 -2.83 -44.91
CA ALA A 512 21.25 -3.47 -44.05
C ALA A 512 20.58 -2.46 -43.12
N ILE A 513 21.34 -1.51 -42.54
CA ILE A 513 20.78 -0.40 -41.75
C ILE A 513 19.82 0.44 -42.61
N GLU A 514 20.21 0.84 -43.82
CA GLU A 514 19.37 1.64 -44.72
C GLU A 514 18.02 0.97 -45.01
N ARG A 515 18.01 -0.34 -45.32
CA ARG A 515 16.78 -1.10 -45.53
C ARG A 515 15.92 -1.22 -44.27
N LEU A 516 16.53 -1.40 -43.10
CA LEU A 516 15.81 -1.43 -41.82
C LEU A 516 15.21 -0.06 -41.47
N VAL A 517 15.88 1.05 -41.79
CA VAL A 517 15.35 2.41 -41.64
C VAL A 517 14.13 2.62 -42.55
N GLN A 518 14.23 2.22 -43.81
CA GLN A 518 13.11 2.27 -44.78
C GLN A 518 11.92 1.44 -44.30
N SER A 519 12.16 0.19 -43.87
CA SER A 519 11.12 -0.72 -43.36
C SER A 519 10.49 -0.23 -42.05
N ALA A 520 11.22 0.53 -41.23
CA ALA A 520 10.68 1.16 -40.03
C ALA A 520 9.69 2.29 -40.33
N ASN A 521 9.77 2.94 -41.50
CA ASN A 521 8.87 4.00 -41.96
C ASN A 521 8.53 5.05 -40.86
N GLY A 522 9.55 5.54 -40.16
CA GLY A 522 9.41 6.52 -39.08
C GLY A 522 8.96 5.98 -37.72
N LEU A 523 8.76 4.66 -37.56
CA LEU A 523 8.30 4.02 -36.33
C LEU A 523 9.44 3.38 -35.51
N PHE A 524 9.75 3.98 -34.36
CA PHE A 524 10.72 3.44 -33.41
C PHE A 524 10.31 2.08 -32.84
N ILE A 525 9.01 1.83 -32.66
CA ILE A 525 8.53 0.51 -32.20
C ILE A 525 8.90 -0.59 -33.19
N TRP A 526 8.85 -0.33 -34.50
CA TRP A 526 9.25 -1.29 -35.52
C TRP A 526 10.74 -1.63 -35.39
N ALA A 527 11.59 -0.60 -35.33
CA ALA A 527 13.03 -0.76 -35.17
C ALA A 527 13.41 -1.49 -33.86
N ALA A 528 12.69 -1.21 -32.76
CA ALA A 528 12.87 -1.89 -31.48
C ALA A 528 12.43 -3.36 -31.53
N THR A 529 11.26 -3.66 -32.11
CA THR A 529 10.79 -5.04 -32.30
C THR A 529 11.72 -5.84 -33.22
N ALA A 530 12.23 -5.23 -34.30
CA ALA A 530 13.23 -5.85 -35.18
C ALA A 530 14.53 -6.18 -34.42
N CYS A 531 15.08 -5.23 -33.65
CA CYS A 531 16.29 -5.46 -32.86
C CYS A 531 16.09 -6.58 -31.83
N ARG A 532 14.94 -6.62 -31.12
CA ARG A 532 14.61 -7.70 -30.19
C ARG A 532 14.51 -9.05 -30.91
N PHE A 533 13.74 -9.14 -31.99
CA PHE A 533 13.60 -10.38 -32.76
C PHE A 533 14.95 -10.94 -33.21
N ILE A 534 15.84 -10.08 -33.72
CA ILE A 534 17.21 -10.44 -34.12
C ILE A 534 18.03 -10.91 -32.92
N ARG A 535 18.02 -10.19 -31.78
CA ARG A 535 18.75 -10.55 -30.55
C ARG A 535 18.34 -11.92 -30.02
N GLU A 536 17.04 -12.20 -30.01
CA GLU A 536 16.46 -13.45 -29.51
C GLU A 536 16.75 -14.66 -30.42
N GLY A 537 17.14 -14.42 -31.67
CA GLY A 537 17.65 -15.48 -32.55
C GLY A 537 18.90 -16.18 -32.01
N LYS A 538 19.57 -15.63 -30.98
CA LYS A 538 20.77 -16.18 -30.36
C LYS A 538 21.85 -16.43 -31.43
N GLN A 539 22.20 -17.69 -31.70
CA GLN A 539 23.13 -18.08 -32.76
C GLN A 539 22.60 -17.81 -34.19
N PHE A 540 21.28 -17.68 -34.36
CA PHE A 540 20.60 -17.45 -35.62
C PHE A 540 20.30 -15.95 -35.90
N ALA A 541 20.90 -15.01 -35.15
CA ALA A 541 20.69 -13.57 -35.35
C ALA A 541 20.90 -13.12 -36.81
N ARG A 542 21.90 -13.68 -37.51
CA ARG A 542 22.11 -13.44 -38.96
C ARG A 542 20.93 -13.91 -39.83
N LYS A 543 20.34 -15.08 -39.52
CA LYS A 543 19.18 -15.63 -40.23
C LYS A 543 17.94 -14.75 -39.99
N ARG A 544 17.68 -14.34 -38.74
CA ARG A 544 16.55 -13.46 -38.42
C ARG A 544 16.67 -12.06 -39.06
N LEU A 545 17.89 -11.52 -39.16
CA LEU A 545 18.13 -10.29 -39.93
C LEU A 545 17.80 -10.49 -41.42
N ALA A 546 18.26 -11.59 -42.04
CA ALA A 546 17.96 -11.91 -43.43
C ALA A 546 16.45 -12.03 -43.67
N THR A 547 15.71 -12.74 -42.80
CA THR A 547 14.25 -12.87 -42.89
C THR A 547 13.52 -11.51 -42.89
N ILE A 548 13.94 -10.56 -42.05
CA ILE A 548 13.36 -9.20 -42.06
C ILE A 548 13.66 -8.47 -43.38
N LEU A 549 14.89 -8.61 -43.91
CA LEU A 549 15.33 -7.95 -45.14
C LEU A 549 14.79 -8.60 -46.44
N GLU A 550 14.31 -9.84 -46.35
CA GLU A 550 13.63 -10.57 -47.43
C GLU A 550 12.12 -10.30 -47.45
N GLY A 551 11.50 -10.11 -46.29
CA GLY A 551 10.06 -9.86 -46.16
C GLY A 551 9.60 -8.42 -46.40
N SER A 552 10.51 -7.45 -46.46
CA SER A 552 10.18 -6.02 -46.57
C SER A 552 9.58 -5.66 -47.95
N SER A 553 8.27 -5.39 -47.97
CA SER A 553 7.51 -4.93 -49.14
C SER A 553 7.90 -3.51 -49.57
N THR A 554 8.09 -3.29 -50.88
CA THR A 554 8.42 -1.98 -51.47
C THR A 554 7.18 -1.16 -51.87
N LEU A 555 5.97 -1.63 -51.57
CA LEU A 555 4.73 -0.91 -51.87
C LEU A 555 4.50 0.23 -50.87
N VAL A 556 3.97 1.36 -51.34
CA VAL A 556 3.60 2.50 -50.47
C VAL A 556 2.36 2.13 -49.65
N ILE A 557 2.56 1.86 -48.37
CA ILE A 557 1.52 1.43 -47.43
C ILE A 557 1.50 2.37 -46.20
N SER A 558 0.38 2.44 -45.47
CA SER A 558 0.32 3.19 -44.20
C SER A 558 1.34 2.66 -43.17
N PRO A 559 1.94 3.51 -42.32
CA PRO A 559 2.96 3.10 -41.35
C PRO A 559 2.52 1.95 -40.43
N GLU A 560 1.23 1.86 -40.12
CA GLU A 560 0.65 0.81 -39.28
C GLU A 560 0.84 -0.59 -39.88
N LYS A 561 0.75 -0.77 -41.21
CA LYS A 561 0.92 -2.11 -41.78
C LYS A 561 2.36 -2.61 -41.76
N TYR A 562 3.36 -1.73 -41.83
CA TYR A 562 4.76 -2.15 -41.62
C TYR A 562 4.95 -2.73 -40.21
N LEU A 563 4.23 -2.17 -39.23
CA LEU A 563 4.20 -2.69 -37.85
C LEU A 563 3.43 -4.02 -37.75
N ASP A 564 2.40 -4.20 -38.57
CA ASP A 564 1.63 -5.45 -38.65
C ASP A 564 2.45 -6.57 -39.34
N GLU A 565 3.18 -6.26 -40.41
CA GLU A 565 4.10 -7.17 -41.10
C GLU A 565 5.17 -7.73 -40.16
N ILE A 566 5.75 -6.92 -39.28
CA ILE A 566 6.74 -7.41 -38.31
C ILE A 566 6.09 -8.23 -37.17
N TYR A 567 4.86 -7.92 -36.75
CA TYR A 567 4.13 -8.77 -35.81
C TYR A 567 3.80 -10.14 -36.42
N ILE A 568 3.33 -10.18 -37.66
CA ILE A 568 3.13 -11.43 -38.40
C ILE A 568 4.47 -12.17 -38.55
N THR A 569 5.57 -11.48 -38.86
CA THR A 569 6.90 -12.10 -38.95
C THR A 569 7.35 -12.75 -37.63
N VAL A 570 7.14 -12.09 -36.49
CA VAL A 570 7.44 -12.66 -35.16
C VAL A 570 6.56 -13.89 -34.88
N LEU A 571 5.24 -13.77 -35.07
CA LEU A 571 4.28 -14.84 -34.78
C LEU A 571 4.46 -16.06 -35.70
N SER A 572 4.67 -15.85 -37.00
CA SER A 572 4.94 -16.93 -37.95
C SER A 572 6.29 -17.61 -37.68
N HIS A 573 7.28 -16.91 -37.12
CA HIS A 573 8.58 -17.51 -36.81
C HIS A 573 8.58 -18.36 -35.53
N SER A 574 7.62 -18.17 -34.62
CA SER A 574 7.40 -19.08 -33.48
C SER A 574 6.68 -20.38 -33.89
N MET A 575 6.27 -20.52 -35.15
CA MET A 575 5.69 -21.75 -35.70
C MET A 575 6.79 -22.61 -36.34
N SER A 576 6.84 -23.91 -36.03
CA SER A 576 7.67 -24.83 -36.82
C SER A 576 6.97 -25.21 -38.12
N ASN A 577 7.76 -25.34 -39.19
CA ASN A 577 7.29 -25.87 -40.48
C ASN A 577 7.23 -27.42 -40.49
N ASP A 578 7.72 -28.08 -39.45
CA ASP A 578 7.84 -29.55 -39.38
C ASP A 578 6.59 -30.26 -38.80
N PHE A 579 5.57 -29.49 -38.42
CA PHE A 579 4.31 -29.98 -37.83
C PHE A 579 3.24 -30.33 -38.86
N THR A 580 2.32 -31.25 -38.53
CA THR A 580 1.12 -31.52 -39.35
C THR A 580 0.13 -30.35 -39.30
N ASP A 581 -0.84 -30.33 -40.21
CA ASP A 581 -1.86 -29.27 -40.21
C ASP A 581 -2.75 -29.29 -38.95
N GLU A 582 -2.97 -30.48 -38.36
CA GLU A 582 -3.68 -30.63 -37.07
C GLU A 582 -2.87 -30.06 -35.90
N GLU A 583 -1.58 -30.44 -35.79
CA GLU A 583 -0.66 -29.93 -34.76
C GLU A 583 -0.52 -28.41 -34.83
N ARG A 584 -0.49 -27.85 -36.06
CA ARG A 584 -0.45 -26.40 -36.28
C ARG A 584 -1.72 -25.70 -35.82
N GLU A 585 -2.91 -26.24 -36.10
CA GLU A 585 -4.16 -25.63 -35.66
C GLU A 585 -4.33 -25.68 -34.13
N GLU A 586 -3.88 -26.76 -33.48
CA GLU A 586 -3.82 -26.83 -32.01
C GLU A 586 -2.91 -25.74 -31.44
N LEU A 587 -1.72 -25.55 -32.02
CA LEU A 587 -0.77 -24.53 -31.59
C LEU A 587 -1.25 -23.10 -31.89
N TYR A 588 -1.90 -22.84 -33.03
CA TYR A 588 -2.57 -21.56 -33.30
C TYR A 588 -3.71 -21.29 -32.32
N SER A 589 -4.52 -22.30 -31.99
CA SER A 589 -5.59 -22.19 -31.00
C SER A 589 -5.05 -21.83 -29.61
N MET A 590 -3.99 -22.51 -29.18
CA MET A 590 -3.29 -22.24 -27.92
C MET A 590 -2.68 -20.83 -27.88
N LEU A 591 -2.00 -20.41 -28.95
CA LEU A 591 -1.43 -19.07 -29.09
C LEU A 591 -2.52 -17.99 -29.04
N ARG A 592 -3.62 -18.14 -29.81
CA ARG A 592 -4.77 -17.23 -29.77
C ARG A 592 -5.38 -17.16 -28.37
N HIS A 593 -5.46 -18.28 -27.66
CA HIS A 593 -5.99 -18.33 -26.31
C HIS A 593 -5.10 -17.60 -25.28
N ILE A 594 -3.80 -17.87 -25.28
CA ILE A 594 -2.85 -17.29 -24.32
C ILE A 594 -2.59 -15.81 -24.63
N LEU A 595 -2.22 -15.46 -25.87
CA LEU A 595 -1.99 -14.07 -26.27
C LEU A 595 -3.26 -13.24 -26.22
N GLY A 596 -4.38 -13.80 -26.71
CA GLY A 596 -5.69 -13.19 -26.60
C GLY A 596 -5.99 -12.81 -25.15
N SER A 597 -5.81 -13.75 -24.22
CA SER A 597 -5.99 -13.50 -22.79
C SER A 597 -5.06 -12.39 -22.26
N ILE A 598 -3.75 -12.48 -22.49
CA ILE A 598 -2.76 -11.46 -22.05
C ILE A 598 -3.18 -10.07 -22.53
N THR A 599 -3.61 -9.93 -23.79
CA THR A 599 -3.96 -8.63 -24.36
C THR A 599 -5.24 -8.01 -23.79
N ILE A 600 -6.13 -8.78 -23.13
CA ILE A 600 -7.41 -8.27 -22.62
C ILE A 600 -7.55 -8.28 -21.10
N LEU A 601 -6.52 -8.70 -20.35
CA LEU A 601 -6.52 -8.59 -18.89
C LEU A 601 -6.75 -7.12 -18.45
N PHE A 602 -7.51 -6.93 -17.37
CA PHE A 602 -7.71 -5.63 -16.72
C PHE A 602 -6.56 -5.24 -15.78
N SER A 603 -5.75 -6.23 -15.37
CA SER A 603 -4.57 -6.10 -14.52
C SER A 603 -3.61 -7.22 -14.93
N PRO A 604 -2.31 -6.97 -15.07
CA PRO A 604 -1.42 -7.94 -15.68
C PRO A 604 -1.12 -9.06 -14.67
N LEU A 605 -1.05 -10.30 -15.16
CA LEU A 605 -0.76 -11.49 -14.35
C LEU A 605 0.61 -12.05 -14.70
N SER A 606 1.24 -12.71 -13.73
CA SER A 606 2.47 -13.45 -13.95
C SER A 606 2.22 -14.72 -14.76
N ALA A 607 3.28 -15.30 -15.35
CA ALA A 607 3.16 -16.58 -16.07
C ALA A 607 2.60 -17.69 -15.16
N ASN A 608 3.02 -17.73 -13.89
CA ASN A 608 2.54 -18.67 -12.89
C ASN A 608 1.05 -18.49 -12.52
N SER A 609 0.55 -17.25 -12.50
CA SER A 609 -0.87 -16.96 -12.23
C SER A 609 -1.74 -17.14 -13.47
N LEU A 610 -1.21 -16.83 -14.66
CA LEU A 610 -1.93 -16.95 -15.92
C LEU A 610 -2.20 -18.41 -16.31
N SER A 611 -1.21 -19.30 -16.18
CA SER A 611 -1.43 -20.74 -16.48
C SER A 611 -2.54 -21.34 -15.63
N LYS A 612 -2.55 -21.05 -14.32
CA LYS A 612 -3.63 -21.44 -13.39
C LYS A 612 -4.99 -20.86 -13.76
N LEU A 613 -5.04 -19.59 -14.17
CA LEU A 613 -6.29 -18.94 -14.59
C LEU A 613 -6.85 -19.55 -15.87
N LEU A 614 -6.00 -19.81 -16.86
CA LEU A 614 -6.39 -20.39 -18.15
C LEU A 614 -6.59 -21.91 -18.09
N HIS A 615 -6.21 -22.56 -16.99
CA HIS A 615 -6.12 -24.02 -16.85
C HIS A 615 -5.17 -24.67 -17.89
N ALA A 616 -4.18 -23.91 -18.37
CA ALA A 616 -3.10 -24.41 -19.23
C ALA A 616 -1.96 -25.02 -18.40
N THR A 617 -1.18 -25.95 -18.97
CA THR A 617 0.04 -26.40 -18.30
C THR A 617 1.10 -25.29 -18.29
N LYS A 618 2.14 -25.45 -17.47
CA LYS A 618 3.24 -24.46 -17.45
C LYS A 618 4.12 -24.61 -18.69
N GLU A 619 4.24 -25.84 -19.16
CA GLU A 619 4.99 -26.29 -20.31
C GLU A 619 4.41 -25.67 -21.59
N ASP A 620 3.09 -25.81 -21.82
CA ASP A 620 2.37 -25.20 -22.95
C ASP A 620 2.54 -23.68 -22.99
N LEU A 621 2.44 -23.03 -21.82
CA LEU A 621 2.54 -21.58 -21.70
C LEU A 621 3.97 -21.09 -21.89
N ASP A 622 4.97 -21.78 -21.33
CA ASP A 622 6.37 -21.43 -21.53
C ASP A 622 6.82 -21.65 -22.98
N GLN A 623 6.36 -22.73 -23.63
CA GLN A 623 6.62 -23.00 -25.06
C GLN A 623 5.94 -21.95 -25.96
N THR A 624 4.68 -21.59 -25.69
CA THR A 624 3.98 -20.52 -26.42
C THR A 624 4.68 -19.17 -26.28
N LEU A 625 5.29 -18.89 -25.13
CA LEU A 625 5.95 -17.62 -24.85
C LEU A 625 7.42 -17.57 -25.33
N GLU A 626 8.08 -18.70 -25.59
CA GLU A 626 9.54 -18.79 -25.79
C GLU A 626 10.09 -17.87 -26.89
N ASP A 627 9.38 -17.73 -28.01
CA ASP A 627 9.82 -16.87 -29.13
C ASP A 627 9.17 -15.46 -29.14
N LEU A 628 8.32 -15.16 -28.16
CA LEU A 628 7.49 -13.96 -28.15
C LEU A 628 8.10 -12.79 -27.35
N HIS A 629 9.32 -12.93 -26.85
CA HIS A 629 10.11 -11.85 -26.19
C HIS A 629 10.25 -10.56 -27.03
N ALA A 630 10.06 -10.61 -28.35
CA ALA A 630 10.07 -9.43 -29.21
C ALA A 630 8.82 -8.53 -29.07
N ILE A 631 7.68 -9.11 -28.68
CA ILE A 631 6.37 -8.45 -28.53
C ILE A 631 5.89 -8.38 -27.07
N LEU A 632 6.33 -9.31 -26.22
CA LEU A 632 6.04 -9.39 -24.80
C LEU A 632 7.29 -9.14 -23.94
N ASP A 633 7.11 -8.39 -22.87
CA ASP A 633 8.02 -8.43 -21.73
C ASP A 633 7.67 -9.67 -20.89
N ILE A 634 8.62 -10.61 -20.87
CA ILE A 634 8.51 -11.91 -20.20
C ILE A 634 9.65 -11.98 -19.19
N PRO A 635 9.39 -11.67 -17.90
CA PRO A 635 10.45 -11.63 -16.90
C PRO A 635 11.04 -13.00 -16.60
N LYS A 636 12.34 -13.04 -16.27
CA LYS A 636 13.04 -14.27 -15.83
C LYS A 636 12.45 -14.86 -14.55
N ASN A 637 11.94 -14.01 -13.66
CA ASN A 637 11.16 -14.45 -12.50
C ASN A 637 9.70 -14.61 -12.94
N ARG A 638 9.22 -15.86 -12.98
CA ARG A 638 7.87 -16.24 -13.42
C ARG A 638 6.73 -15.75 -12.52
N ASP A 639 7.04 -15.14 -11.37
CA ASP A 639 6.08 -14.49 -10.47
C ASP A 639 5.89 -13.00 -10.75
N LEU A 640 6.72 -12.39 -11.62
CA LEU A 640 6.51 -11.03 -12.10
C LEU A 640 5.49 -11.00 -13.26
N PRO A 641 4.71 -9.91 -13.41
CA PRO A 641 3.64 -9.83 -14.42
C PRO A 641 4.17 -9.83 -15.85
N LEU A 642 3.48 -10.57 -16.73
CA LEU A 642 3.66 -10.47 -18.18
C LEU A 642 3.09 -9.15 -18.68
N ARG A 643 3.81 -8.46 -19.58
CA ARG A 643 3.40 -7.15 -20.12
C ARG A 643 3.58 -7.12 -21.65
N LEU A 644 2.78 -6.32 -22.33
CA LEU A 644 3.02 -6.01 -23.75
C LEU A 644 4.14 -4.98 -23.85
N HIS A 645 5.09 -5.13 -24.78
CA HIS A 645 6.09 -4.09 -25.03
C HIS A 645 5.48 -2.78 -25.56
N HIS A 646 4.32 -2.85 -26.21
CA HIS A 646 3.56 -1.69 -26.67
C HIS A 646 2.09 -2.07 -26.98
N PRO A 647 1.08 -1.23 -26.64
CA PRO A 647 -0.33 -1.58 -26.87
C PRO A 647 -0.74 -1.76 -28.33
N SER A 648 0.04 -1.28 -29.30
CA SER A 648 -0.25 -1.48 -30.73
C SER A 648 -0.29 -2.95 -31.16
N PHE A 649 0.33 -3.86 -30.40
CA PHE A 649 0.20 -5.30 -30.61
C PHE A 649 -1.20 -5.81 -30.20
N ARG A 650 -1.75 -5.34 -29.07
CA ARG A 650 -3.15 -5.56 -28.70
C ARG A 650 -4.10 -4.97 -29.74
N ASP A 651 -3.82 -3.75 -30.18
CA ASP A 651 -4.63 -3.07 -31.22
C ASP A 651 -4.55 -3.79 -32.59
N PHE A 652 -3.49 -4.59 -32.84
CA PHE A 652 -3.34 -5.43 -34.02
C PHE A 652 -4.12 -6.74 -33.85
N LEU A 653 -3.85 -7.47 -32.76
CA LEU A 653 -4.38 -8.82 -32.53
C LEU A 653 -5.91 -8.86 -32.39
N LEU A 654 -6.51 -7.81 -31.85
CA LEU A 654 -7.96 -7.72 -31.62
C LEU A 654 -8.74 -7.13 -32.80
N ASP A 655 -8.07 -6.56 -33.81
CA ASP A 655 -8.69 -5.98 -34.99
C ASP A 655 -8.57 -6.93 -36.19
N LYS A 656 -9.72 -7.31 -36.76
CA LYS A 656 -9.79 -8.31 -37.83
C LYS A 656 -9.22 -7.80 -39.16
N GLU A 657 -9.43 -6.53 -39.48
CA GLU A 657 -8.97 -5.93 -40.74
C GLU A 657 -7.47 -5.64 -40.68
N ARG A 658 -6.98 -5.27 -39.49
CA ARG A 658 -5.56 -4.98 -39.26
C ARG A 658 -4.71 -6.25 -39.12
N CYS A 659 -5.20 -7.28 -38.43
CA CYS A 659 -4.47 -8.54 -38.29
C CYS A 659 -4.35 -9.27 -39.64
N GLY A 660 -5.40 -9.26 -40.46
CA GLY A 660 -5.44 -9.85 -41.82
C GLY A 660 -5.38 -11.39 -41.89
N ASP A 661 -4.70 -12.03 -40.93
CA ASP A 661 -4.53 -13.48 -40.81
C ASP A 661 -5.50 -14.06 -39.77
N ALA A 662 -6.34 -15.00 -40.20
CA ALA A 662 -7.31 -15.68 -39.35
C ALA A 662 -6.65 -16.65 -38.34
N ASN A 663 -5.41 -17.09 -38.58
CA ASN A 663 -4.69 -17.98 -37.67
C ASN A 663 -4.26 -17.26 -36.39
N PHE A 664 -3.96 -15.96 -36.48
CA PHE A 664 -3.49 -15.14 -35.36
C PHE A 664 -4.55 -14.22 -34.76
N TRP A 665 -5.52 -13.76 -35.55
CA TRP A 665 -6.56 -12.84 -35.08
C TRP A 665 -7.36 -13.39 -33.88
N VAL A 666 -7.59 -12.54 -32.88
CA VAL A 666 -8.36 -12.86 -31.68
C VAL A 666 -9.66 -12.07 -31.67
N ASP A 667 -10.79 -12.77 -31.69
CA ASP A 667 -12.09 -12.15 -31.38
C ASP A 667 -12.12 -11.69 -29.92
N LYS A 668 -12.07 -10.37 -29.73
CA LYS A 668 -12.13 -9.70 -28.44
C LYS A 668 -13.31 -10.13 -27.57
N LYS A 669 -14.51 -10.29 -28.15
CA LYS A 669 -15.71 -10.70 -27.39
C LYS A 669 -15.59 -12.14 -26.93
N GLN A 670 -15.15 -13.03 -27.82
CA GLN A 670 -14.97 -14.44 -27.48
C GLN A 670 -13.84 -14.63 -26.45
N ALA A 671 -12.72 -13.91 -26.56
CA ALA A 671 -11.66 -13.96 -25.57
C ALA A 671 -12.13 -13.46 -24.19
N HIS A 672 -12.91 -12.36 -24.12
CA HIS A 672 -13.55 -11.93 -22.87
C HIS A 672 -14.52 -12.98 -22.32
N ARG A 673 -15.28 -13.68 -23.18
CA ARG A 673 -16.19 -14.78 -22.77
C ARG A 673 -15.41 -15.95 -22.16
N THR A 674 -14.34 -16.39 -22.81
CA THR A 674 -13.49 -17.48 -22.30
C THR A 674 -12.86 -17.10 -20.97
N LEU A 675 -12.30 -15.88 -20.82
CA LEU A 675 -11.76 -15.44 -19.53
C LEU A 675 -12.81 -15.35 -18.41
N ALA A 676 -14.05 -14.96 -18.72
CA ALA A 676 -15.12 -14.99 -17.72
C ALA A 676 -15.40 -16.42 -17.23
N ALA A 677 -15.48 -17.39 -18.16
CA ALA A 677 -15.67 -18.81 -17.84
C ALA A 677 -14.50 -19.39 -17.04
N SER A 678 -13.26 -19.06 -17.41
CA SER A 678 -12.02 -19.41 -16.69
C SER A 678 -12.00 -18.84 -15.26
N CYS A 679 -12.38 -17.57 -15.08
CA CYS A 679 -12.49 -16.96 -13.74
C CYS A 679 -13.51 -17.70 -12.88
N ILE A 680 -14.68 -18.04 -13.43
CA ILE A 680 -15.74 -18.79 -12.73
C ILE A 680 -15.27 -20.19 -12.36
N GLN A 681 -14.56 -20.89 -13.26
CA GLN A 681 -14.04 -22.23 -13.02
C GLN A 681 -12.96 -22.24 -11.93
N LEU A 682 -12.00 -21.31 -11.99
CA LEU A 682 -10.96 -21.14 -10.96
C LEU A 682 -11.58 -20.81 -9.59
N MET A 683 -12.58 -19.91 -9.54
CA MET A 683 -13.26 -19.59 -8.29
C MET A 683 -14.07 -20.77 -7.74
N SER A 684 -14.71 -21.58 -8.61
CA SER A 684 -15.48 -22.76 -8.18
C SER A 684 -14.61 -23.80 -7.47
N THR A 685 -13.34 -23.93 -7.83
CA THR A 685 -12.40 -24.86 -7.17
C THR A 685 -11.64 -24.24 -5.99
N SER A 686 -11.48 -22.91 -5.97
CA SER A 686 -10.69 -22.20 -4.95
C SER A 686 -11.52 -21.67 -3.77
N LEU A 687 -12.73 -21.19 -4.03
CA LEU A 687 -13.55 -20.48 -3.03
C LEU A 687 -14.35 -21.45 -2.16
N LYS A 688 -14.10 -21.39 -0.84
CA LYS A 688 -14.77 -22.18 0.19
C LYS A 688 -15.11 -21.35 1.42
N GLN A 689 -16.03 -21.84 2.24
CA GLN A 689 -16.37 -21.24 3.53
C GLN A 689 -15.13 -21.20 4.43
N ASP A 690 -14.90 -20.05 5.06
CA ASP A 690 -13.67 -19.74 5.80
C ASP A 690 -12.39 -20.06 5.01
N ILE A 691 -12.28 -19.51 3.79
CA ILE A 691 -11.09 -19.68 2.94
C ILE A 691 -9.74 -19.41 3.65
N CYS A 692 -9.71 -18.49 4.62
CA CYS A 692 -8.53 -18.15 5.41
C CYS A 692 -8.32 -19.08 6.62
N GLY A 693 -9.28 -19.93 6.98
CA GLY A 693 -9.24 -20.88 8.10
C GLY A 693 -9.16 -20.21 9.48
N VAL A 694 -9.75 -19.02 9.62
CA VAL A 694 -9.63 -18.19 10.83
C VAL A 694 -10.41 -18.79 11.99
N ASN A 695 -11.49 -19.52 11.73
CA ASN A 695 -12.36 -20.20 12.71
C ASN A 695 -12.97 -19.30 13.81
N ALA A 696 -12.83 -17.98 13.71
CA ALA A 696 -13.37 -17.01 14.67
C ALA A 696 -14.37 -16.06 13.97
N PRO A 697 -15.70 -16.24 14.16
CA PRO A 697 -16.72 -15.49 13.44
C PRO A 697 -16.64 -13.96 13.52
N GLY A 698 -16.11 -13.40 14.61
CA GLY A 698 -15.92 -11.96 14.80
C GLY A 698 -14.55 -11.42 14.44
N ALA A 699 -13.64 -12.23 13.88
CA ALA A 699 -12.33 -11.75 13.45
C ALA A 699 -12.47 -10.63 12.40
N LEU A 700 -11.85 -9.49 12.66
CA LEU A 700 -11.91 -8.34 11.76
C LEU A 700 -10.92 -8.51 10.61
N VAL A 701 -11.19 -7.85 9.48
CA VAL A 701 -10.24 -7.78 8.34
C VAL A 701 -8.90 -7.13 8.76
N ASP A 702 -8.91 -6.29 9.79
CA ASP A 702 -7.71 -5.66 10.36
C ASP A 702 -6.91 -6.58 11.31
N ASP A 703 -7.49 -7.67 11.82
CA ASP A 703 -6.86 -8.56 12.80
C ASP A 703 -6.05 -9.71 12.17
N VAL A 704 -6.16 -9.91 10.84
CA VAL A 704 -5.55 -11.03 10.12
C VAL A 704 -4.37 -10.56 9.27
N GLU A 705 -3.23 -11.24 9.39
CA GLU A 705 -2.03 -10.93 8.61
C GLU A 705 -2.27 -11.01 7.10
N SER A 706 -1.84 -9.98 6.36
CA SER A 706 -2.00 -9.91 4.90
C SER A 706 -1.35 -11.08 4.16
N SER A 707 -0.22 -11.59 4.67
CA SER A 707 0.47 -12.79 4.19
C SER A 707 -0.44 -14.02 4.16
N ARG A 708 -1.30 -14.20 5.16
CA ARG A 708 -2.27 -15.30 5.25
C ARG A 708 -3.40 -15.12 4.24
N VAL A 709 -3.86 -13.88 4.04
CA VAL A 709 -4.86 -13.56 3.01
C VAL A 709 -4.30 -13.84 1.62
N GLU A 710 -3.06 -13.43 1.33
CA GLU A 710 -2.37 -13.68 0.05
C GLU A 710 -2.12 -15.17 -0.24
N GLN A 711 -1.84 -15.98 0.79
CA GLN A 711 -1.70 -17.44 0.65
C GLN A 711 -3.03 -18.13 0.32
N CYS A 712 -4.14 -17.66 0.91
CA CYS A 712 -5.47 -18.24 0.72
C CYS A 712 -6.19 -17.67 -0.52
N LEU A 713 -5.83 -16.47 -0.95
CA LEU A 713 -6.30 -15.78 -2.14
C LEU A 713 -5.07 -15.36 -2.97
N PRO A 714 -4.45 -16.27 -3.74
CA PRO A 714 -3.33 -15.94 -4.60
C PRO A 714 -3.77 -15.03 -5.77
N PRO A 715 -2.83 -14.36 -6.47
CA PRO A 715 -3.14 -13.28 -7.42
C PRO A 715 -4.17 -13.66 -8.51
N GLU A 716 -4.11 -14.88 -9.03
CA GLU A 716 -5.09 -15.41 -10.00
C GLU A 716 -6.52 -15.50 -9.44
N VAL A 717 -6.68 -15.86 -8.16
CA VAL A 717 -7.99 -15.94 -7.50
C VAL A 717 -8.50 -14.54 -7.14
N GLN A 718 -7.62 -13.63 -6.71
CA GLN A 718 -7.98 -12.22 -6.50
C GLN A 718 -8.46 -11.57 -7.81
N TYR A 719 -7.74 -11.82 -8.91
CA TYR A 719 -8.11 -11.36 -10.24
C TYR A 719 -9.50 -11.87 -10.64
N ALA A 720 -9.73 -13.18 -10.53
CA ALA A 720 -11.00 -13.79 -10.86
C ALA A 720 -12.14 -13.22 -10.01
N CYS A 721 -11.95 -13.04 -8.70
CA CYS A 721 -12.94 -12.47 -7.80
C CYS A 721 -13.37 -11.04 -8.19
N VAL A 722 -12.45 -10.20 -8.68
CA VAL A 722 -12.76 -8.80 -9.01
C VAL A 722 -13.30 -8.64 -10.43
N TYR A 723 -12.75 -9.36 -11.42
CA TYR A 723 -12.93 -9.01 -12.83
C TYR A 723 -13.87 -9.93 -13.64
N TRP A 724 -14.35 -11.05 -13.10
CA TRP A 724 -15.17 -12.01 -13.88
C TRP A 724 -16.42 -11.37 -14.50
N ILE A 725 -17.15 -10.52 -13.75
CA ILE A 725 -18.32 -9.79 -14.27
C ILE A 725 -17.91 -8.74 -15.31
N GLY A 726 -16.75 -8.10 -15.14
CA GLY A 726 -16.19 -7.16 -16.13
C GLY A 726 -15.87 -7.84 -17.46
N HIS A 727 -15.30 -9.05 -17.44
CA HIS A 727 -15.10 -9.87 -18.63
C HIS A 727 -16.44 -10.27 -19.25
N LEU A 728 -17.40 -10.74 -18.45
CA LEU A 728 -18.74 -11.12 -18.89
C LEU A 728 -19.44 -9.95 -19.61
N GLN A 729 -19.43 -8.75 -19.04
CA GLN A 729 -20.00 -7.54 -19.63
C GLN A 729 -19.31 -7.16 -20.96
N LYS A 730 -17.96 -7.16 -21.02
CA LYS A 730 -17.21 -6.86 -22.25
C LYS A 730 -17.38 -7.91 -23.35
N SER A 731 -17.73 -9.15 -23.00
CA SER A 731 -18.02 -10.22 -23.97
C SER A 731 -19.35 -10.02 -24.70
N GLY A 732 -20.29 -9.28 -24.11
CA GLY A 732 -21.67 -9.20 -24.61
C GLY A 732 -22.38 -10.56 -24.60
N ALA A 733 -22.09 -11.42 -23.62
CA ALA A 733 -22.81 -12.66 -23.41
C ALA A 733 -24.27 -12.40 -23.03
N GLN A 734 -25.18 -13.15 -23.63
CA GLN A 734 -26.55 -13.27 -23.16
C GLN A 734 -26.58 -14.32 -22.04
N LEU A 735 -27.26 -14.00 -20.94
CA LEU A 735 -27.40 -14.88 -19.79
C LEU A 735 -28.68 -15.70 -19.90
N SER A 736 -28.67 -16.91 -19.36
CA SER A 736 -29.83 -17.80 -19.37
C SER A 736 -29.99 -18.55 -18.04
N ASP A 737 -31.22 -18.92 -17.71
CA ASP A 737 -31.49 -19.67 -16.49
C ASP A 737 -30.74 -21.01 -16.50
N ASN A 738 -29.92 -21.22 -15.47
CA ASN A 738 -29.07 -22.40 -15.24
C ASN A 738 -27.83 -22.47 -16.14
N ASP A 739 -27.40 -21.35 -16.72
CA ASP A 739 -26.05 -21.22 -17.28
C ASP A 739 -24.94 -21.33 -16.22
N GLN A 740 -23.68 -21.25 -16.68
CA GLN A 740 -22.49 -21.32 -15.80
C GLN A 740 -22.49 -20.22 -14.73
N VAL A 741 -23.05 -19.03 -15.02
CA VAL A 741 -23.13 -17.92 -14.07
C VAL A 741 -24.17 -18.23 -13.00
N HIS A 742 -25.35 -18.71 -13.39
CA HIS A 742 -26.41 -19.09 -12.45
C HIS A 742 -25.97 -20.22 -11.52
N GLN A 743 -25.33 -21.25 -12.06
CA GLN A 743 -24.79 -22.37 -11.27
C GLN A 743 -23.70 -21.90 -10.29
N PHE A 744 -22.77 -21.04 -10.75
CA PHE A 744 -21.71 -20.51 -9.90
C PHE A 744 -22.25 -19.69 -8.72
N ILE A 745 -23.14 -18.72 -8.96
CA ILE A 745 -23.67 -17.87 -7.90
C ILE A 745 -24.57 -18.65 -6.93
N GLN A 746 -25.25 -19.71 -7.38
CA GLN A 746 -26.02 -20.61 -6.52
C GLN A 746 -25.15 -21.43 -5.54
N VAL A 747 -23.85 -21.60 -5.80
CA VAL A 747 -22.94 -22.40 -4.94
C VAL A 747 -21.91 -21.53 -4.22
N HIS A 748 -21.40 -20.48 -4.85
CA HIS A 748 -20.26 -19.69 -4.36
C HIS A 748 -20.54 -18.22 -4.05
N PHE A 749 -21.77 -17.71 -4.14
CA PHE A 749 -22.06 -16.30 -3.84
C PHE A 749 -21.57 -15.86 -2.43
N LEU A 750 -21.85 -16.63 -1.39
CA LEU A 750 -21.38 -16.29 -0.03
C LEU A 750 -19.85 -16.40 0.09
N HIS A 751 -19.23 -17.41 -0.54
CA HIS A 751 -17.78 -17.58 -0.59
C HIS A 751 -17.09 -16.39 -1.29
N TRP A 752 -17.70 -15.89 -2.37
CA TRP A 752 -17.22 -14.75 -3.13
C TRP A 752 -17.35 -13.43 -2.36
N LEU A 753 -18.49 -13.17 -1.68
CA LEU A 753 -18.61 -12.04 -0.76
C LEU A 753 -17.59 -12.09 0.38
N GLN A 754 -17.34 -13.28 0.96
CA GLN A 754 -16.34 -13.47 1.99
C GLN A 754 -14.92 -13.15 1.47
N ALA A 755 -14.57 -13.62 0.26
CA ALA A 755 -13.28 -13.35 -0.37
C ALA A 755 -13.09 -11.86 -0.70
N LEU A 756 -14.12 -11.21 -1.26
CA LEU A 756 -14.13 -9.76 -1.49
C LEU A 756 -13.90 -8.99 -0.19
N SER A 757 -14.48 -9.44 0.93
CA SER A 757 -14.29 -8.77 2.21
C SER A 757 -12.86 -8.89 2.76
N TRP A 758 -12.23 -10.07 2.67
CA TRP A 758 -10.81 -10.22 3.00
C TRP A 758 -9.90 -9.33 2.14
N MET A 759 -10.29 -9.05 0.88
CA MET A 759 -9.60 -8.11 0.00
C MET A 759 -9.97 -6.63 0.21
N ARG A 760 -10.92 -6.30 1.11
CA ARG A 760 -11.55 -4.97 1.30
C ARG A 760 -12.28 -4.42 0.07
N LYS A 761 -12.79 -5.31 -0.80
CA LYS A 761 -13.43 -5.01 -2.11
C LYS A 761 -14.94 -5.28 -2.17
N VAL A 762 -15.64 -5.22 -1.04
CA VAL A 762 -17.10 -5.47 -1.00
C VAL A 762 -17.88 -4.43 -1.81
N SER A 763 -17.42 -3.18 -1.84
CA SER A 763 -18.04 -2.09 -2.61
C SER A 763 -17.98 -2.38 -4.12
N GLU A 764 -16.81 -2.76 -4.61
CA GLU A 764 -16.57 -3.19 -5.98
C GLU A 764 -17.41 -4.42 -6.32
N GLY A 765 -17.54 -5.37 -5.38
CA GLY A 765 -18.45 -6.50 -5.49
C GLY A 765 -19.91 -6.10 -5.67
N ILE A 766 -20.42 -5.15 -4.89
CA ILE A 766 -21.80 -4.65 -5.00
C ILE A 766 -22.00 -3.92 -6.35
N HIS A 767 -21.05 -3.10 -6.79
CA HIS A 767 -21.09 -2.50 -8.13
C HIS A 767 -21.05 -3.55 -9.24
N ALA A 768 -20.28 -4.63 -9.06
CA ALA A 768 -20.22 -5.73 -10.01
C ALA A 768 -21.57 -6.49 -10.06
N VAL A 769 -22.22 -6.78 -8.92
CA VAL A 769 -23.58 -7.35 -8.89
C VAL A 769 -24.59 -6.42 -9.58
N ALA A 770 -24.53 -5.11 -9.36
CA ALA A 770 -25.38 -4.15 -10.07
C ALA A 770 -25.10 -4.10 -11.60
N SER A 771 -23.85 -4.37 -12.00
CA SER A 771 -23.47 -4.50 -13.42
C SER A 771 -23.96 -5.83 -14.02
N LEU A 772 -24.00 -6.90 -13.22
CA LEU A 772 -24.57 -8.20 -13.60
C LEU A 772 -26.10 -8.12 -13.74
N GLU A 773 -26.77 -7.43 -12.82
CA GLU A 773 -28.22 -7.14 -12.88
C GLU A 773 -28.58 -6.33 -14.14
N SER A 774 -27.70 -5.43 -14.61
CA SER A 774 -27.98 -4.62 -15.81
C SER A 774 -27.80 -5.35 -17.14
N ILE A 775 -27.13 -6.52 -17.15
CA ILE A 775 -27.01 -7.39 -18.33
C ILE A 775 -27.94 -8.62 -18.27
N ALA A 776 -28.48 -8.96 -17.09
CA ALA A 776 -29.52 -9.98 -16.95
C ALA A 776 -30.89 -9.41 -17.34
N LEU A 777 -31.43 -9.83 -18.48
CA LEU A 777 -32.77 -9.42 -18.92
C LEU A 777 -33.85 -10.33 -18.33
N VAL A 778 -34.87 -9.72 -17.71
CA VAL A 778 -36.02 -10.42 -17.10
C VAL A 778 -36.77 -11.30 -18.11
N SER A 779 -36.76 -10.93 -19.40
CA SER A 779 -37.35 -11.70 -20.50
C SER A 779 -36.60 -13.01 -20.80
N ASP A 780 -35.30 -13.05 -20.54
CA ASP A 780 -34.39 -14.06 -21.06
C ASP A 780 -33.97 -15.05 -19.97
N CYS A 781 -33.85 -14.57 -18.72
CA CYS A 781 -33.35 -15.32 -17.58
C CYS A 781 -34.07 -14.94 -16.27
N PRO A 782 -35.40 -15.16 -16.17
CA PRO A 782 -36.21 -14.65 -15.05
C PRO A 782 -35.80 -15.21 -13.68
N ASN A 783 -35.34 -16.46 -13.58
CA ASN A 783 -34.93 -17.04 -12.30
C ASN A 783 -33.55 -16.51 -11.87
N LEU A 784 -32.61 -16.43 -12.80
CA LEU A 784 -31.29 -15.84 -12.62
C LEU A 784 -31.40 -14.35 -12.24
N TYR A 785 -32.22 -13.57 -12.94
CA TYR A 785 -32.49 -12.17 -12.61
C TYR A 785 -33.04 -12.02 -11.19
N ALA A 786 -34.05 -12.82 -10.82
CA ALA A 786 -34.63 -12.79 -9.46
C ALA A 786 -33.58 -13.13 -8.39
N PHE A 787 -32.70 -14.11 -8.66
CA PHE A 787 -31.61 -14.47 -7.77
C PHE A 787 -30.55 -13.36 -7.65
N ILE A 788 -30.13 -12.73 -8.76
CA ILE A 788 -29.20 -11.58 -8.77
C ILE A 788 -29.80 -10.39 -8.00
N HIS A 789 -31.09 -10.12 -8.17
CA HIS A 789 -31.78 -9.07 -7.42
C HIS A 789 -31.77 -9.36 -5.91
N ASP A 790 -32.05 -10.60 -5.50
CA ASP A 790 -31.98 -11.03 -4.10
C ASP A 790 -30.54 -11.00 -3.55
N MET A 791 -29.53 -11.37 -4.35
CA MET A 791 -28.10 -11.21 -4.03
C MET A 791 -27.75 -9.75 -3.74
N LYS A 792 -28.22 -8.82 -4.57
CA LYS A 792 -28.00 -7.39 -4.38
C LYS A 792 -28.64 -6.90 -3.08
N ARG A 793 -29.91 -7.26 -2.82
CA ARG A 793 -30.60 -6.95 -1.55
C ARG A 793 -29.85 -7.52 -0.35
N PHE A 794 -29.40 -8.77 -0.44
CA PHE A 794 -28.65 -9.46 0.61
C PHE A 794 -27.30 -8.80 0.92
N ALA A 795 -26.52 -8.48 -0.12
CA ALA A 795 -25.22 -7.83 0.02
C ALA A 795 -25.32 -6.43 0.63
N LEU A 796 -26.32 -5.64 0.21
CA LEU A 796 -26.61 -4.32 0.79
C LEU A 796 -27.06 -4.44 2.25
N TYR A 797 -27.96 -5.37 2.56
CA TYR A 797 -28.45 -5.62 3.92
C TYR A 797 -27.34 -6.01 4.89
N GLY A 798 -26.49 -6.97 4.50
CA GLY A 798 -25.40 -7.48 5.32
C GLY A 798 -24.14 -6.61 5.35
N ARG A 799 -24.05 -5.58 4.51
CA ARG A 799 -22.81 -4.87 4.14
C ARG A 799 -21.90 -4.54 5.33
N SER A 800 -22.42 -3.80 6.33
CA SER A 800 -21.64 -3.30 7.47
C SER A 800 -20.95 -4.42 8.26
N ALA A 801 -21.64 -5.55 8.44
CA ALA A 801 -21.10 -6.71 9.14
C ALA A 801 -20.07 -7.46 8.28
N ILE A 802 -20.38 -7.64 6.98
CA ILE A 802 -19.51 -8.35 6.04
C ILE A 802 -18.19 -7.61 5.86
N GLU A 803 -18.21 -6.29 5.60
CA GLU A 803 -17.02 -5.45 5.37
C GLU A 803 -16.05 -5.43 6.57
N GLN A 804 -16.56 -5.57 7.79
CA GLN A 804 -15.74 -5.57 9.01
C GLN A 804 -15.27 -6.96 9.40
N ALA A 805 -16.16 -7.96 9.38
CA ALA A 805 -15.92 -9.31 9.84
C ALA A 805 -16.44 -10.33 8.80
N PRO A 806 -15.59 -10.85 7.90
CA PRO A 806 -16.02 -11.57 6.70
C PRO A 806 -16.92 -12.79 6.97
N LEU A 807 -16.71 -13.50 8.09
CA LEU A 807 -17.49 -14.67 8.48
C LEU A 807 -18.92 -14.33 8.97
N GLN A 808 -19.22 -13.06 9.23
CA GLN A 808 -20.58 -12.59 9.54
C GLN A 808 -21.54 -12.70 8.34
N VAL A 809 -21.06 -12.96 7.12
CA VAL A 809 -21.92 -13.34 6.00
C VAL A 809 -22.75 -14.59 6.31
N TYR A 810 -22.18 -15.58 7.00
CA TYR A 810 -22.85 -16.83 7.42
C TYR A 810 -23.55 -16.71 8.78
N CYS A 811 -22.96 -15.94 9.69
CA CYS A 811 -23.41 -15.87 11.08
C CYS A 811 -24.54 -14.87 11.29
N SER A 812 -24.47 -13.71 10.62
CA SER A 812 -25.41 -12.61 10.77
C SER A 812 -26.28 -12.42 9.53
N ALA A 813 -25.68 -12.07 8.38
CA ALA A 813 -26.45 -11.69 7.19
C ALA A 813 -27.40 -12.80 6.73
N LEU A 814 -26.90 -14.04 6.61
CA LEU A 814 -27.69 -15.23 6.26
C LEU A 814 -28.77 -15.56 7.31
N VAL A 815 -28.47 -15.38 8.59
CA VAL A 815 -29.38 -15.72 9.69
C VAL A 815 -30.54 -14.73 9.78
N PHE A 816 -30.28 -13.43 9.61
CA PHE A 816 -31.28 -12.37 9.75
C PHE A 816 -32.00 -11.97 8.46
N ALA A 817 -31.54 -12.40 7.27
CA ALA A 817 -32.26 -12.16 6.02
C ALA A 817 -33.72 -12.71 6.05
N PRO A 818 -34.66 -12.12 5.29
CA PRO A 818 -36.07 -12.51 5.29
C PRO A 818 -36.31 -13.97 4.88
N MET A 819 -37.39 -14.57 5.39
CA MET A 819 -37.75 -15.98 5.17
C MET A 819 -37.84 -16.36 3.67
N MET A 820 -38.30 -15.42 2.83
CA MET A 820 -38.51 -15.65 1.41
C MET A 820 -37.29 -15.35 0.52
N SER A 821 -36.20 -14.77 1.06
CA SER A 821 -34.97 -14.50 0.32
C SER A 821 -34.46 -15.77 -0.38
N MET A 822 -34.15 -15.65 -1.67
CA MET A 822 -33.63 -16.74 -2.49
C MET A 822 -32.23 -17.15 -2.02
N VAL A 823 -31.37 -16.18 -1.70
CA VAL A 823 -30.05 -16.41 -1.09
C VAL A 823 -30.21 -17.17 0.23
N LYS A 824 -31.11 -16.74 1.12
CA LYS A 824 -31.31 -17.43 2.40
C LYS A 824 -31.77 -18.87 2.24
N LYS A 825 -32.69 -19.14 1.32
CA LYS A 825 -33.15 -20.50 1.00
C LYS A 825 -32.02 -21.35 0.42
N GLN A 826 -31.25 -20.80 -0.51
CA GLN A 826 -30.17 -21.50 -1.21
C GLN A 826 -29.02 -21.89 -0.26
N PHE A 827 -28.68 -21.02 0.68
CA PHE A 827 -27.49 -21.18 1.54
C PHE A 827 -27.78 -21.57 2.99
N VAL A 828 -29.02 -21.94 3.33
CA VAL A 828 -29.44 -22.21 4.72
C VAL A 828 -28.55 -23.22 5.46
N ASP A 829 -27.97 -24.18 4.75
CA ASP A 829 -27.09 -25.22 5.33
C ASP A 829 -25.65 -24.76 5.61
N GLN A 830 -25.22 -23.65 5.01
CA GLN A 830 -23.92 -23.01 5.29
C GLN A 830 -23.95 -22.12 6.55
N ARG A 831 -25.12 -21.94 7.18
CA ARG A 831 -25.27 -21.15 8.40
C ARG A 831 -24.50 -21.76 9.58
N SER A 832 -24.11 -20.90 10.51
CA SER A 832 -23.47 -21.31 11.76
C SER A 832 -24.33 -22.28 12.58
N ARG A 833 -23.92 -23.56 12.61
CA ARG A 833 -24.64 -24.67 13.27
C ARG A 833 -24.80 -24.52 14.78
N TRP A 834 -23.98 -23.66 15.41
CA TRP A 834 -24.08 -23.34 16.83
C TRP A 834 -25.27 -22.43 17.19
N ILE A 835 -25.97 -21.85 16.21
CA ILE A 835 -27.23 -21.13 16.42
C ILE A 835 -28.39 -22.13 16.28
N LYS A 836 -28.84 -22.68 17.41
CA LYS A 836 -29.89 -23.71 17.47
C LYS A 836 -31.26 -23.14 17.12
N ARG A 837 -31.64 -22.05 17.80
CA ARG A 837 -32.91 -21.34 17.57
C ARG A 837 -32.65 -20.11 16.72
N LEU A 838 -33.22 -20.11 15.52
CA LEU A 838 -33.16 -18.97 14.62
C LEU A 838 -34.05 -17.82 15.10
N PRO A 839 -33.68 -16.56 14.79
CA PRO A 839 -34.54 -15.41 15.02
C PRO A 839 -35.84 -15.51 14.22
N GLU A 840 -36.92 -14.96 14.76
CA GLU A 840 -38.09 -14.61 13.95
C GLU A 840 -37.71 -13.43 13.06
N VAL A 841 -37.81 -13.62 11.75
CA VAL A 841 -37.46 -12.65 10.72
C VAL A 841 -38.68 -12.32 9.86
N GLU A 842 -38.62 -11.20 9.15
CA GLU A 842 -39.69 -10.81 8.25
C GLU A 842 -39.87 -11.81 7.11
N LYS A 843 -41.10 -11.93 6.60
CA LYS A 843 -41.43 -12.91 5.58
C LYS A 843 -40.71 -12.60 4.27
N ASP A 844 -40.87 -11.39 3.76
CA ASP A 844 -40.34 -10.91 2.49
C ASP A 844 -39.42 -9.71 2.75
N TRP A 845 -38.60 -9.29 1.77
CA TRP A 845 -37.86 -8.03 1.88
C TRP A 845 -38.84 -6.87 1.98
N ASN A 846 -38.75 -6.11 3.08
CA ASN A 846 -39.49 -4.87 3.24
C ASN A 846 -38.92 -3.75 2.33
N ALA A 847 -39.45 -2.54 2.44
CA ALA A 847 -39.00 -1.39 1.64
C ALA A 847 -37.58 -0.88 2.00
N LEU A 848 -36.99 -1.33 3.12
CA LEU A 848 -35.64 -0.97 3.52
C LEU A 848 -34.62 -1.73 2.66
N LEU A 849 -33.93 -1.00 1.79
CA LEU A 849 -32.87 -1.58 0.96
C LEU A 849 -31.60 -1.87 1.78
N GLN A 850 -31.29 -0.99 2.72
CA GLN A 850 -30.05 -0.96 3.49
C GLN A 850 -30.21 -0.03 4.71
N THR A 851 -29.48 -0.29 5.79
CA THR A 851 -29.23 0.71 6.85
C THR A 851 -27.81 1.24 6.73
N LEU A 852 -27.66 2.56 6.75
CA LEU A 852 -26.38 3.24 6.64
C LEU A 852 -25.82 3.51 8.04
N GLU A 853 -24.81 2.73 8.44
CA GLU A 853 -24.16 2.81 9.74
C GLU A 853 -22.88 3.64 9.69
N GLY A 854 -22.60 4.43 10.73
CA GLY A 854 -21.35 5.20 10.84
C GLY A 854 -21.46 6.55 11.54
N HIS A 855 -22.66 7.08 11.76
CA HIS A 855 -22.87 8.22 12.67
C HIS A 855 -22.83 7.75 14.12
N SER A 856 -22.12 8.47 15.00
CA SER A 856 -21.93 8.10 16.41
C SER A 856 -23.03 8.63 17.35
N ARG A 857 -24.00 9.37 16.79
CA ARG A 857 -25.19 9.90 17.48
C ARG A 857 -26.37 9.98 16.50
N SER A 858 -27.55 10.32 17.00
CA SER A 858 -28.79 10.39 16.21
C SER A 858 -28.66 11.28 14.97
N VAL A 859 -28.95 10.72 13.79
CA VAL A 859 -29.20 11.46 12.56
C VAL A 859 -30.44 12.34 12.73
N ARG A 860 -30.38 13.58 12.25
CA ARG A 860 -31.44 14.60 12.42
C ARG A 860 -32.00 15.15 11.10
N ALA A 861 -31.27 15.00 10.01
CA ALA A 861 -31.72 15.42 8.68
C ALA A 861 -31.07 14.54 7.61
N VAL A 862 -31.78 14.34 6.51
CA VAL A 862 -31.27 13.65 5.30
C VAL A 862 -31.76 14.37 4.04
N ALA A 863 -31.01 14.29 2.95
CA ALA A 863 -31.39 14.82 1.64
C ALA A 863 -30.70 14.03 0.52
N PHE A 864 -31.39 13.76 -0.59
CA PHE A 864 -30.77 13.22 -1.81
C PHE A 864 -30.20 14.33 -2.70
N SER A 865 -29.17 14.01 -3.47
CA SER A 865 -28.73 14.80 -4.62
C SER A 865 -29.82 14.80 -5.71
N PRO A 866 -29.88 15.83 -6.58
CA PRO A 866 -30.88 15.89 -7.65
C PRO A 866 -30.80 14.77 -8.69
N ASP A 867 -29.62 14.14 -8.83
CA ASP A 867 -29.42 12.96 -9.68
C ASP A 867 -29.67 11.62 -8.97
N GLY A 868 -30.02 11.66 -7.68
CA GLY A 868 -30.31 10.50 -6.85
C GLY A 868 -29.12 9.60 -6.48
N LYS A 869 -27.89 9.95 -6.90
CA LYS A 869 -26.70 9.10 -6.70
C LYS A 869 -26.03 9.27 -5.34
N VAL A 870 -26.26 10.39 -4.66
CA VAL A 870 -25.65 10.69 -3.36
C VAL A 870 -26.74 11.02 -2.35
N LEU A 871 -26.64 10.42 -1.15
CA LEU A 871 -27.46 10.79 0.00
C LEU A 871 -26.59 11.58 0.99
N ALA A 872 -27.10 12.68 1.53
CA ALA A 872 -26.51 13.41 2.64
C ALA A 872 -27.27 13.12 3.94
N SER A 873 -26.57 13.01 5.07
CA SER A 873 -27.16 12.89 6.42
C SER A 873 -26.45 13.77 7.45
N GLY A 874 -27.18 14.64 8.15
CA GLY A 874 -26.65 15.49 9.23
C GLY A 874 -26.99 14.93 10.61
N SER A 875 -26.03 14.94 11.54
CA SER A 875 -26.14 14.19 12.81
C SER A 875 -25.86 15.01 14.09
N GLY A 876 -26.31 14.45 15.22
CA GLY A 876 -25.98 14.86 16.58
C GLY A 876 -24.49 14.74 16.94
N ASP A 877 -23.70 14.01 16.14
CA ASP A 877 -22.24 13.90 16.27
C ASP A 877 -21.48 15.08 15.66
N LYS A 878 -22.20 16.08 15.14
CA LYS A 878 -21.71 17.33 14.53
C LYS A 878 -21.17 17.17 13.11
N THR A 879 -21.29 15.99 12.50
CA THR A 879 -20.88 15.74 11.11
C THR A 879 -22.07 15.72 10.16
N VAL A 880 -21.78 15.89 8.86
CA VAL A 880 -22.65 15.48 7.77
C VAL A 880 -21.95 14.36 7.00
N LYS A 881 -22.59 13.23 6.73
CA LYS A 881 -22.04 12.18 5.87
C LYS A 881 -22.68 12.23 4.49
N LEU A 882 -21.86 12.02 3.46
CA LEU A 882 -22.31 11.74 2.11
C LEU A 882 -22.14 10.24 1.84
N TRP A 883 -23.15 9.63 1.26
CA TRP A 883 -23.22 8.21 0.99
C TRP A 883 -23.52 7.98 -0.49
N ASP A 884 -22.91 6.96 -1.08
CA ASP A 884 -23.30 6.47 -2.40
C ASP A 884 -24.67 5.82 -2.26
N ALA A 885 -25.67 6.33 -2.98
CA ALA A 885 -27.04 5.85 -2.87
C ALA A 885 -27.26 4.48 -3.52
N GLY A 886 -26.33 4.01 -4.36
CA GLY A 886 -26.40 2.71 -5.04
C GLY A 886 -25.84 1.54 -4.22
N THR A 887 -24.90 1.82 -3.31
CA THR A 887 -24.16 0.81 -2.52
C THR A 887 -24.21 1.03 -1.01
N GLY A 888 -24.54 2.25 -0.57
CA GLY A 888 -24.44 2.69 0.82
C GLY A 888 -23.02 2.93 1.32
N ALA A 889 -22.02 3.04 0.44
CA ALA A 889 -20.66 3.39 0.85
C ALA A 889 -20.64 4.81 1.42
N VAL A 890 -19.85 5.06 2.47
CA VAL A 890 -19.52 6.44 2.86
C VAL A 890 -18.62 7.03 1.78
N LEU A 891 -19.15 7.94 0.97
CA LEU A 891 -18.36 8.72 0.01
C LEU A 891 -17.55 9.82 0.73
N GLN A 892 -18.15 10.45 1.75
CA GLN A 892 -17.51 11.56 2.46
C GLN A 892 -18.03 11.74 3.89
N THR A 893 -17.21 12.30 4.77
CA THR A 893 -17.64 12.81 6.08
C THR A 893 -17.24 14.28 6.22
N LEU A 894 -18.21 15.17 6.15
CA LEU A 894 -18.06 16.61 6.29
C LEU A 894 -18.03 16.99 7.77
N GLU A 895 -16.86 17.36 8.26
CA GLU A 895 -16.65 17.82 9.63
C GLU A 895 -16.45 19.34 9.68
N GLY A 896 -16.77 19.95 10.82
CA GLY A 896 -16.52 21.38 11.05
C GLY A 896 -17.68 22.19 11.63
N HIS A 897 -18.83 21.58 11.92
CA HIS A 897 -19.81 22.14 12.85
C HIS A 897 -19.38 21.86 14.30
N SER A 898 -19.60 22.81 15.22
CA SER A 898 -19.20 22.65 16.63
C SER A 898 -20.29 22.04 17.50
N ARG A 899 -21.52 21.94 16.96
CA ARG A 899 -22.70 21.33 17.57
C ARG A 899 -23.48 20.49 16.55
N SER A 900 -24.52 19.80 17.03
CA SER A 900 -25.40 18.94 16.23
C SER A 900 -25.93 19.65 14.98
N VAL A 901 -25.72 19.01 13.83
CA VAL A 901 -26.37 19.38 12.57
C VAL A 901 -27.86 19.02 12.68
N ARG A 902 -28.72 19.89 12.15
CA ARG A 902 -30.19 19.79 12.24
C ARG A 902 -30.91 19.85 10.90
N ALA A 903 -30.25 20.31 9.85
CA ALA A 903 -30.78 20.39 8.49
C ALA A 903 -29.64 20.14 7.49
N VAL A 904 -29.95 19.44 6.39
CA VAL A 904 -29.09 19.31 5.20
C VAL A 904 -29.95 19.41 3.95
N ALA A 905 -29.44 19.99 2.85
CA ALA A 905 -30.14 20.10 1.57
C ALA A 905 -29.15 20.31 0.41
N PHE A 906 -29.40 19.70 -0.76
CA PHE A 906 -28.62 19.96 -1.97
C PHE A 906 -29.17 21.15 -2.77
N SER A 907 -28.30 21.80 -3.55
CA SER A 907 -28.68 22.73 -4.61
C SER A 907 -29.36 21.99 -5.78
N PRO A 908 -30.19 22.66 -6.59
CA PRO A 908 -30.88 22.02 -7.71
C PRO A 908 -29.95 21.43 -8.79
N ASP A 909 -28.70 21.89 -8.86
CA ASP A 909 -27.68 21.37 -9.78
C ASP A 909 -26.77 20.30 -9.14
N GLY A 910 -27.01 19.95 -7.87
CA GLY A 910 -26.30 18.92 -7.13
C GLY A 910 -24.87 19.26 -6.75
N LYS A 911 -24.38 20.49 -7.00
CA LYS A 911 -22.98 20.87 -6.75
C LYS A 911 -22.72 21.51 -5.39
N VAL A 912 -23.75 21.93 -4.68
CA VAL A 912 -23.63 22.55 -3.36
C VAL A 912 -24.55 21.83 -2.39
N LEU A 913 -24.03 21.47 -1.21
CA LEU A 913 -24.81 21.02 -0.07
C LEU A 913 -24.86 22.15 0.95
N VAL A 914 -26.01 22.40 1.56
CA VAL A 914 -26.15 23.33 2.70
C VAL A 914 -26.39 22.51 3.96
N SER A 915 -25.75 22.88 5.08
CA SER A 915 -26.11 22.36 6.40
C SER A 915 -26.32 23.45 7.44
N GLY A 916 -27.33 23.27 8.29
CA GLY A 916 -27.65 24.15 9.42
C GLY A 916 -27.45 23.44 10.75
N SER A 917 -26.80 24.10 11.71
CA SER A 917 -26.39 23.49 12.98
C SER A 917 -26.83 24.28 14.22
N GLY A 918 -26.90 23.57 15.35
CA GLY A 918 -27.12 24.17 16.68
C GLY A 918 -25.99 25.07 17.19
N ASP A 919 -24.92 25.26 16.41
CA ASP A 919 -23.87 26.26 16.62
C ASP A 919 -24.22 27.66 16.07
N LYS A 920 -25.42 27.80 15.48
CA LYS A 920 -25.95 29.02 14.85
C LYS A 920 -25.27 29.41 13.52
N THR A 921 -24.46 28.52 12.95
CA THR A 921 -23.90 28.70 11.60
C THR A 921 -24.70 27.91 10.57
N VAL A 922 -24.76 28.46 9.35
CA VAL A 922 -25.12 27.72 8.14
C VAL A 922 -23.86 27.60 7.30
N LYS A 923 -23.54 26.38 6.84
CA LYS A 923 -22.38 26.11 5.98
C LYS A 923 -22.87 25.68 4.60
N LEU A 924 -22.33 26.32 3.57
CA LEU A 924 -22.38 25.84 2.20
C LEU A 924 -21.12 25.01 2.00
N TRP A 925 -21.32 23.77 1.58
CA TRP A 925 -20.29 22.82 1.17
C TRP A 925 -20.44 22.61 -0.34
N ASP A 926 -19.36 22.36 -1.06
CA ASP A 926 -19.50 21.75 -2.37
C ASP A 926 -19.82 20.25 -2.19
N ALA A 927 -20.77 19.74 -2.97
CA ALA A 927 -21.33 18.40 -2.84
C ALA A 927 -20.46 17.29 -3.46
N GLY A 928 -19.62 17.61 -4.45
CA GLY A 928 -18.65 16.65 -5.01
C GLY A 928 -17.33 16.61 -4.25
N THR A 929 -17.04 17.67 -3.49
CA THR A 929 -15.72 17.91 -2.88
C THR A 929 -15.72 18.02 -1.35
N GLY A 930 -16.89 18.23 -0.74
CA GLY A 930 -17.08 18.45 0.70
C GLY A 930 -16.36 19.66 1.29
N ALA A 931 -15.82 20.56 0.47
CA ALA A 931 -15.18 21.78 0.95
C ALA A 931 -16.23 22.81 1.40
N VAL A 932 -16.06 23.43 2.57
CA VAL A 932 -16.88 24.61 2.96
C VAL A 932 -16.60 25.75 1.97
N LEU A 933 -17.55 26.02 1.08
CA LEU A 933 -17.54 27.14 0.15
C LEU A 933 -17.78 28.46 0.87
N GLN A 934 -18.70 28.46 1.84
CA GLN A 934 -19.08 29.66 2.59
C GLN A 934 -19.63 29.29 3.97
N MET A 935 -19.30 30.10 4.98
CA MET A 935 -19.95 30.06 6.29
C MET A 935 -20.77 31.33 6.47
N LEU A 936 -22.02 31.17 6.89
CA LEU A 936 -22.92 32.27 7.25
C LEU A 936 -23.07 32.28 8.78
N GLU A 937 -22.48 33.29 9.40
CA GLU A 937 -22.63 33.62 10.81
C GLU A 937 -23.55 34.85 10.94
N GLY A 938 -24.48 34.85 11.90
CA GLY A 938 -25.36 36.01 12.12
C GLY A 938 -26.77 35.71 12.62
N HIS A 939 -27.20 34.46 12.69
CA HIS A 939 -28.55 34.08 13.17
C HIS A 939 -28.69 34.17 14.70
N SER A 940 -28.49 35.37 15.23
CA SER A 940 -28.87 35.76 16.58
C SER A 940 -30.24 36.43 16.55
N TYR A 941 -31.04 36.17 17.59
CA TYR A 941 -32.43 36.63 17.78
C TYR A 941 -33.45 35.99 16.82
N LYS A 942 -34.60 35.45 17.26
CA LYS A 942 -35.24 35.44 18.60
C LYS A 942 -35.48 34.02 19.10
N ARG A 943 -35.53 33.85 20.43
CA ARG A 943 -36.20 32.70 21.05
C ARG A 943 -37.68 32.71 20.64
N VAL A 944 -38.15 31.59 20.09
CA VAL A 944 -39.51 31.11 20.38
C VAL A 944 -39.31 29.84 21.21
N ASN A 945 -39.88 29.83 22.41
CA ASN A 945 -39.88 28.67 23.31
C ASN A 945 -40.83 27.58 22.78
N THR A 946 -40.88 26.45 23.50
CA THR A 946 -41.70 25.24 23.21
C THR A 946 -41.01 24.34 22.18
N VAL A 947 -40.66 23.08 22.47
CA VAL A 947 -41.29 22.09 23.38
C VAL A 947 -40.31 21.58 24.46
N ALA A 948 -40.82 21.12 25.61
CA ALA A 948 -40.05 20.43 26.65
C ALA A 948 -39.51 19.06 26.17
N LEU A 949 -38.41 18.57 26.74
CA LEU A 949 -37.63 17.47 26.14
C LEU A 949 -37.19 16.31 27.08
N THR A 950 -37.39 16.37 28.40
CA THR A 950 -36.98 15.31 29.33
C THR A 950 -37.89 15.18 30.55
N LEU A 951 -38.16 13.93 30.95
CA LEU A 951 -38.79 13.51 32.21
C LEU A 951 -37.85 12.49 32.87
N SER A 952 -37.60 12.57 34.18
CA SER A 952 -36.82 11.57 34.91
C SER A 952 -37.28 11.44 36.37
N PHE A 953 -37.32 10.22 36.89
CA PHE A 953 -37.46 9.98 38.33
C PHE A 953 -36.13 10.22 39.06
N SER A 954 -36.18 10.56 40.35
CA SER A 954 -35.04 10.51 41.27
C SER A 954 -34.59 9.06 41.51
N GLU A 955 -33.34 8.87 41.93
CA GLU A 955 -32.75 7.54 42.15
C GLU A 955 -33.41 6.70 43.25
N ASP A 956 -34.24 7.31 44.11
CA ASP A 956 -35.05 6.61 45.13
C ASP A 956 -36.49 6.30 44.68
N GLY A 957 -36.88 6.70 43.46
CA GLY A 957 -38.22 6.50 42.89
C GLY A 957 -39.32 7.37 43.53
N THR A 958 -38.99 8.23 44.49
CA THR A 958 -40.01 9.01 45.24
C THR A 958 -40.27 10.41 44.73
N LEU A 959 -39.56 10.85 43.67
CA LEU A 959 -39.78 12.12 43.00
C LEU A 959 -39.74 11.98 41.46
N LEU A 960 -40.63 12.69 40.78
CA LEU A 960 -40.53 12.99 39.35
C LEU A 960 -39.94 14.40 39.18
N GLN A 961 -38.84 14.53 38.44
CA GLN A 961 -38.20 15.80 38.13
C GLN A 961 -38.37 16.20 36.67
N THR A 962 -38.62 17.50 36.48
CA THR A 962 -38.62 18.19 35.18
C THR A 962 -37.55 19.28 35.19
N ASP A 963 -37.30 19.95 34.05
CA ASP A 963 -36.37 21.08 33.97
C ASP A 963 -36.87 22.36 34.67
N ARG A 964 -38.00 22.30 35.41
CA ARG A 964 -38.57 23.46 36.14
C ARG A 964 -39.10 23.17 37.55
N GLU A 965 -39.80 22.05 37.81
CA GLU A 965 -40.36 21.71 39.13
C GLU A 965 -40.35 20.19 39.44
N VAL A 966 -40.69 19.83 40.69
CA VAL A 966 -40.52 18.50 41.33
C VAL A 966 -41.85 18.00 41.93
N LEU A 967 -42.20 16.72 41.74
CA LEU A 967 -43.46 16.09 42.21
C LEU A 967 -43.21 14.75 42.94
N HIS A 968 -44.00 14.37 43.96
CA HIS A 968 -43.73 13.20 44.84
C HIS A 968 -44.51 11.89 44.53
N THR A 969 -43.87 10.73 44.76
CA THR A 969 -44.39 9.36 44.50
C THR A 969 -43.86 8.26 45.46
N THR A 970 -44.40 8.12 46.67
CA THR A 970 -44.14 6.98 47.60
C THR A 970 -44.45 5.59 46.97
N SER A 971 -43.84 4.44 47.29
CA SER A 971 -42.74 4.03 48.22
C SER A 971 -42.45 2.51 48.12
N LEU A 972 -41.19 2.04 48.30
CA LEU A 972 -40.72 1.04 49.33
C LEU A 972 -39.37 0.35 48.98
N SER A 973 -38.68 -0.18 50.00
CA SER A 973 -37.21 -0.32 50.13
C SER A 973 -36.64 -1.78 50.21
N PRO A 974 -35.30 -2.00 50.20
CA PRO A 974 -34.67 -3.26 49.72
C PRO A 974 -33.84 -4.10 50.73
N SER A 975 -33.32 -5.23 50.24
CA SER A 975 -32.07 -5.95 50.66
C SER A 975 -31.72 -7.06 49.63
N GLY A 976 -30.49 -7.56 49.47
CA GLY A 976 -29.18 -7.16 50.03
C GLY A 976 -28.05 -8.20 49.76
N VAL A 977 -26.79 -7.84 50.09
CA VAL A 977 -25.56 -8.68 50.16
C VAL A 977 -24.83 -9.05 48.84
N LEU A 978 -23.50 -9.08 48.93
CA LEU A 978 -22.47 -9.25 47.88
C LEU A 978 -22.20 -10.72 47.46
N SER A 979 -21.78 -10.90 46.21
CA SER A 979 -20.73 -11.88 45.85
C SER A 979 -19.94 -11.42 44.61
N ARG A 980 -18.63 -11.76 44.56
CA ARG A 980 -17.79 -11.58 43.36
C ARG A 980 -17.99 -12.80 42.44
N PRO A 981 -18.16 -12.64 41.12
CA PRO A 981 -18.00 -13.74 40.18
C PRO A 981 -16.52 -13.95 39.82
N SER A 982 -16.09 -15.21 39.86
CA SER A 982 -14.91 -15.72 39.15
C SER A 982 -15.07 -15.51 37.62
N PRO A 983 -13.99 -15.51 36.81
CA PRO A 983 -14.14 -15.41 35.36
C PRO A 983 -14.87 -16.64 34.81
N SER A 984 -16.12 -16.44 34.38
CA SER A 984 -16.95 -17.47 33.74
C SER A 984 -17.10 -17.20 32.25
N TYR A 985 -17.20 -18.27 31.46
CA TYR A 985 -17.41 -18.25 30.01
C TYR A 985 -18.87 -17.86 29.67
N ALA A 986 -19.26 -16.64 30.05
CA ALA A 986 -20.62 -16.13 29.92
C ALA A 986 -20.86 -15.43 28.57
N ILE A 987 -22.10 -15.52 28.07
CA ILE A 987 -22.57 -14.77 26.91
C ILE A 987 -23.09 -13.41 27.37
N PHE A 988 -22.78 -12.34 26.65
CA PHE A 988 -23.35 -11.01 26.89
C PHE A 988 -23.45 -10.20 25.60
N VAL A 989 -24.22 -9.12 25.62
CA VAL A 989 -24.34 -8.19 24.48
C VAL A 989 -23.57 -6.92 24.78
N LYS A 990 -22.75 -6.47 23.83
CA LYS A 990 -22.02 -5.20 23.92
C LYS A 990 -22.11 -4.50 22.56
N GLU A 991 -22.59 -3.25 22.58
CA GLU A 991 -22.79 -2.45 21.37
C GLU A 991 -23.66 -3.23 20.36
N GLN A 992 -23.19 -3.47 19.13
CA GLN A 992 -23.89 -4.28 18.12
C GLN A 992 -23.55 -5.78 18.15
N TRP A 993 -22.76 -6.27 19.11
CA TRP A 993 -22.28 -7.65 19.14
C TRP A 993 -22.88 -8.48 20.28
N VAL A 994 -23.23 -9.74 19.98
CA VAL A 994 -23.32 -10.80 21.00
C VAL A 994 -21.92 -11.43 21.13
N ARG A 995 -21.41 -11.45 22.36
CA ARG A 995 -20.07 -11.92 22.74
C ARG A 995 -20.14 -13.16 23.59
N TRP A 996 -19.11 -13.99 23.49
CA TRP A 996 -18.85 -15.11 24.40
C TRP A 996 -17.47 -14.93 25.04
N GLY A 997 -17.42 -14.66 26.34
CA GLY A 997 -16.17 -14.32 27.02
C GLY A 997 -15.52 -13.05 26.46
N VAL A 998 -14.44 -13.19 25.68
CA VAL A 998 -13.78 -12.06 25.00
C VAL A 998 -14.04 -12.01 23.50
N GLU A 999 -14.67 -13.05 22.92
CA GLU A 999 -14.84 -13.21 21.48
C GLU A 999 -16.17 -12.60 20.99
N ASP A 1000 -16.11 -11.87 19.88
CA ASP A 1000 -17.27 -11.40 19.13
C ASP A 1000 -17.82 -12.56 18.27
N MET A 1001 -19.10 -12.93 18.48
CA MET A 1001 -19.69 -14.13 17.86
C MET A 1001 -20.72 -13.78 16.79
N LEU A 1002 -21.66 -12.88 17.10
CA LEU A 1002 -22.78 -12.53 16.24
C LEU A 1002 -22.99 -11.03 16.17
N TRP A 1003 -22.85 -10.45 14.97
CA TRP A 1003 -23.24 -9.07 14.70
C TRP A 1003 -24.76 -8.98 14.63
N LEU A 1004 -25.36 -8.01 15.31
CA LEU A 1004 -26.79 -7.74 15.28
C LEU A 1004 -27.10 -6.65 14.23
N PRO A 1005 -27.88 -6.97 13.17
CA PRO A 1005 -28.33 -5.96 12.23
C PRO A 1005 -29.20 -4.91 12.94
N PRO A 1006 -29.25 -3.66 12.45
CA PRO A 1006 -29.89 -2.54 13.15
C PRO A 1006 -31.30 -2.78 13.69
N GLU A 1007 -32.15 -3.47 12.93
CA GLU A 1007 -33.55 -3.82 13.31
C GLU A 1007 -33.65 -4.75 14.53
N TYR A 1008 -32.60 -5.53 14.78
CA TYR A 1008 -32.50 -6.54 15.84
C TYR A 1008 -31.60 -6.09 17.01
N ARG A 1009 -31.18 -4.82 17.03
CA ARG A 1009 -30.39 -4.28 18.13
C ARG A 1009 -31.27 -4.04 19.36
N PRO A 1010 -30.86 -4.55 20.54
CA PRO A 1010 -31.68 -4.47 21.74
C PRO A 1010 -31.75 -3.05 22.30
N SER A 1011 -32.93 -2.64 22.74
CA SER A 1011 -33.11 -1.62 23.78
C SER A 1011 -32.94 -2.21 25.19
N CYS A 1012 -33.17 -3.51 25.37
CA CYS A 1012 -32.89 -4.25 26.59
C CYS A 1012 -32.50 -5.72 26.31
N THR A 1013 -31.77 -6.34 27.23
CA THR A 1013 -31.25 -7.71 27.07
C THR A 1013 -31.35 -8.53 28.35
N ALA A 1014 -31.65 -9.82 28.23
CA ALA A 1014 -31.52 -10.79 29.30
C ALA A 1014 -30.78 -12.05 28.82
N VAL A 1015 -29.99 -12.66 29.69
CA VAL A 1015 -29.21 -13.88 29.37
C VAL A 1015 -29.48 -14.95 30.41
N TYR A 1016 -29.74 -16.18 29.97
CA TYR A 1016 -29.93 -17.34 30.83
C TYR A 1016 -29.24 -18.57 30.22
N GLY A 1017 -28.13 -19.00 30.81
CA GLY A 1017 -27.30 -20.08 30.27
C GLY A 1017 -26.76 -19.70 28.88
N SER A 1018 -27.11 -20.50 27.86
CA SER A 1018 -26.79 -20.21 26.45
C SER A 1018 -27.93 -19.53 25.68
N VAL A 1019 -28.99 -19.10 26.36
CA VAL A 1019 -30.12 -18.38 25.76
C VAL A 1019 -29.96 -16.88 25.98
N VAL A 1020 -30.11 -16.10 24.92
CA VAL A 1020 -30.11 -14.63 24.94
C VAL A 1020 -31.45 -14.12 24.43
N ALA A 1021 -32.10 -13.29 25.24
CA ALA A 1021 -33.32 -12.57 24.89
C ALA A 1021 -32.98 -11.09 24.61
N LEU A 1022 -33.42 -10.58 23.45
CA LEU A 1022 -33.22 -9.20 23.01
C LEU A 1022 -34.59 -8.52 22.83
N GLY A 1023 -34.88 -7.50 23.64
CA GLY A 1023 -36.04 -6.64 23.41
C GLY A 1023 -35.64 -5.52 22.45
N CYS A 1024 -36.20 -5.51 21.24
CA CYS A 1024 -35.91 -4.50 20.22
C CYS A 1024 -36.73 -3.23 20.45
N SER A 1025 -36.27 -2.08 19.95
CA SER A 1025 -37.01 -0.80 20.00
C SER A 1025 -38.35 -0.82 19.25
N SER A 1026 -38.57 -1.81 18.38
CA SER A 1026 -39.83 -2.11 17.69
C SER A 1026 -40.86 -2.86 18.55
N GLY A 1027 -40.52 -3.23 19.80
CA GLY A 1027 -41.34 -4.06 20.68
C GLY A 1027 -41.24 -5.57 20.42
N ARG A 1028 -40.47 -6.01 19.40
CA ARG A 1028 -40.19 -7.43 19.15
C ARG A 1028 -39.29 -8.00 20.26
N LEU A 1029 -39.57 -9.23 20.69
CA LEU A 1029 -38.71 -10.00 21.60
C LEU A 1029 -38.03 -11.12 20.82
N LEU A 1030 -36.73 -10.97 20.56
CA LEU A 1030 -35.91 -12.02 19.97
C LEU A 1030 -35.43 -12.99 21.05
N ILE A 1031 -35.45 -14.30 20.77
CA ILE A 1031 -34.85 -15.32 21.65
C ILE A 1031 -33.91 -16.19 20.81
N LEU A 1032 -32.61 -16.07 21.07
CA LEU A 1032 -31.55 -16.87 20.45
C LEU A 1032 -31.07 -17.92 21.44
N GLU A 1033 -30.90 -19.17 20.98
CA GLU A 1033 -30.26 -20.23 21.76
C GLU A 1033 -28.97 -20.67 21.05
N PHE A 1034 -27.87 -20.59 21.79
CA PHE A 1034 -26.56 -21.02 21.34
C PHE A 1034 -26.25 -22.44 21.85
N ALA A 1035 -25.57 -23.24 21.02
CA ALA A 1035 -24.97 -24.50 21.45
C ALA A 1035 -23.65 -24.21 22.18
N PHE A 1036 -23.44 -24.84 23.34
CA PHE A 1036 -22.14 -24.78 24.01
C PHE A 1036 -21.07 -25.43 23.13
N TRP A 1037 -20.06 -24.65 22.75
CA TRP A 1037 -18.81 -25.17 22.22
C TRP A 1037 -17.88 -25.43 23.41
N VAL A 1038 -17.59 -26.71 23.65
CA VAL A 1038 -16.38 -27.13 24.36
C VAL A 1038 -15.51 -27.78 23.27
N PRO A 1039 -14.23 -27.39 23.14
CA PRO A 1039 -13.32 -28.01 22.15
C PRO A 1039 -13.09 -29.50 22.43
#